data_AF-A0AAU5AA76-F1
#
_entry.id   AF-A0AAU5AA76-F1
#
_cell.length_a   1.000
_cell.length_b   1.000
_cell.length_c   1.000
_cell.angle_alpha   90.00
_cell.angle_beta   90.00
_cell.angle_gamma   90.00
#
_symmetry.space_group_name_H-M   'P 1'
#
loop_
_entity.id
_entity.type
_entity.pdbx_description
1 polymer ?
#
loop_
_entity_poly.entity_id
_entity_poly.type
_entity_poly.pdbx_seq_one_letter_code
_entity_poly.pdbx_strand_id
1 'polypeptide(L)'
;MSRTTNSRQLPDMDRTTPEPEVTPEASPADTPDDTRLDTPVEEEPAVGIAVASDKTSEAEGKTEAEGKAASEEAPVAEESKVSEGTPAVDSDGTPAVEEDAASEEAAAVEKNAASEKTSAVENSAASEETPAVENSAAAEKDPVVEGSTASDEDTSASDRPAETPDEPAAPRKWRERHAVAARNVGWTVTGLSLLLVCFALLMPTSAPKFTPGVFLRIPVEAVLGAAVLIVLPRRPRIVVAILSGAILGLLTVLNLLDVGFNMFLGRGFNVVLDWVLFDDAQSYLKDTMGNGGAIGAVIAVVALVLIVLVLMTLAVLRVSNVMTRNRDAASRITLVVGTAWVTCAALGLQLSGPGIAARTTVARVEDRVNRVQATLKDEAAFAKEAKKDSFGGTPGAQLLTDLRGKDVMIAFIESYGRSAIEDEATAAGVDATLTAKNEALTKAGYSAKSGWLTSATYGGSSWLGHSTFLSGLWINNQNRYRTVTAGEHLTLTGAFQRTGAWRTVGVMPGVQKNWPEGKFYGLDNVYDSRELGYEGPKFSWSTMPDQYALSAFERLEHGKKRDKPLMSEIILTSSHQPWAPIPKMIPWDQVGDGSVYEGIEKAGKDPADVFYDSKKVKEEYGKSIQYSVNSLIDYVVKYGSKNTVLVFLGDHQPLASVSGSNASRDVPVSIVAHDKSVLDKIDDWGWTDGIKPDKSAPVWRMDSFRDRFLTAYGSTPAKR
;
A
#
# COMPACT_ATOMS: atom_id res chain seq x y z
N MET A 1 32.44 28.66 -39.10
CA MET A 1 33.91 28.61 -39.31
C MET A 1 34.41 27.21 -38.95
N SER A 2 35.58 26.77 -39.46
CA SER A 2 36.41 25.58 -39.09
C SER A 2 35.76 24.38 -38.35
N ARG A 3 35.70 23.16 -38.93
CA ARG A 3 36.77 22.09 -38.96
C ARG A 3 37.15 21.56 -37.56
N THR A 4 37.30 20.26 -37.26
CA THR A 4 37.48 18.97 -37.99
C THR A 4 36.78 17.83 -37.24
N THR A 5 36.02 16.86 -37.80
CA THR A 5 36.37 15.72 -38.71
C THR A 5 37.45 14.73 -38.24
N ASN A 6 37.07 13.47 -37.97
CA ASN A 6 37.90 12.30 -38.32
C ASN A 6 37.06 11.00 -38.41
N SER A 7 37.34 10.14 -39.38
CA SER A 7 36.62 8.86 -39.62
C SER A 7 37.54 7.81 -40.26
N ARG A 8 37.46 6.54 -39.84
CA ARG A 8 38.00 5.33 -40.51
C ARG A 8 37.35 4.06 -39.96
N GLN A 9 37.32 2.90 -40.63
CA GLN A 9 37.13 2.57 -42.06
C GLN A 9 36.91 1.03 -42.15
N LEU A 10 36.03 0.56 -43.04
CA LEU A 10 35.84 -0.88 -43.32
C LEU A 10 36.77 -1.36 -44.45
N PRO A 11 37.17 -2.65 -44.46
CA PRO A 11 37.53 -3.42 -45.64
C PRO A 11 36.39 -4.38 -46.07
N ASP A 12 36.44 -4.89 -47.30
CA ASP A 12 35.39 -5.70 -47.95
C ASP A 12 35.98 -6.63 -49.05
N MET A 13 35.21 -7.62 -49.56
CA MET A 13 35.47 -8.49 -50.74
C MET A 13 36.63 -9.54 -50.60
N ASP A 14 36.60 -10.79 -51.14
CA ASP A 14 35.61 -11.59 -51.91
C ASP A 14 35.90 -13.14 -51.83
N ARG A 15 34.94 -13.97 -52.26
CA ARG A 15 34.95 -15.40 -52.70
C ARG A 15 36.18 -16.33 -52.53
N THR A 16 35.93 -17.58 -52.10
CA THR A 16 35.85 -18.79 -52.99
C THR A 16 35.41 -20.09 -52.27
N THR A 17 34.88 -21.06 -53.01
CA THR A 17 34.49 -22.44 -52.59
C THR A 17 35.37 -23.48 -53.29
N PRO A 18 35.60 -24.70 -52.73
CA PRO A 18 34.69 -25.84 -53.01
C PRO A 18 34.54 -26.90 -51.87
N GLU A 19 33.64 -27.87 -52.10
CA GLU A 19 33.40 -29.13 -51.36
C GLU A 19 34.23 -30.32 -51.93
N PRO A 20 34.12 -31.61 -51.49
CA PRO A 20 33.45 -32.23 -50.31
C PRO A 20 34.32 -33.25 -49.50
N GLU A 21 33.68 -33.94 -48.53
CA GLU A 21 33.60 -35.44 -48.40
C GLU A 21 33.94 -36.09 -47.03
N VAL A 22 33.30 -37.25 -46.78
CA VAL A 22 33.51 -38.32 -45.76
C VAL A 22 32.89 -38.16 -44.34
N THR A 23 31.76 -38.86 -44.15
CA THR A 23 31.16 -39.36 -42.88
C THR A 23 31.53 -40.85 -42.66
N PRO A 24 31.55 -41.42 -41.42
CA PRO A 24 30.35 -41.81 -40.62
C PRO A 24 30.55 -41.49 -39.10
N GLU A 25 29.80 -41.93 -38.07
CA GLU A 25 28.66 -42.86 -37.81
C GLU A 25 27.58 -42.10 -36.99
N ALA A 26 26.26 -42.39 -36.93
CA ALA A 26 25.39 -43.58 -36.94
C ALA A 26 24.87 -44.03 -35.53
N SER A 27 23.80 -43.36 -35.06
CA SER A 27 22.56 -43.84 -34.38
C SER A 27 22.57 -45.06 -33.41
N PRO A 28 21.72 -45.06 -32.35
CA PRO A 28 20.25 -44.97 -32.51
C PRO A 28 19.52 -43.97 -31.59
N ALA A 29 18.22 -43.81 -31.86
CA ALA A 29 17.28 -42.99 -31.12
C ALA A 29 16.25 -43.84 -30.34
N ASP A 30 15.50 -43.22 -29.43
CA ASP A 30 14.20 -43.71 -28.98
C ASP A 30 13.25 -42.54 -28.62
N THR A 31 11.96 -42.81 -28.43
CA THR A 31 10.87 -41.81 -28.49
C THR A 31 10.82 -40.78 -27.34
N PRO A 32 10.33 -39.54 -27.64
CA PRO A 32 9.79 -38.64 -26.62
C PRO A 32 8.34 -39.03 -26.28
N ASP A 33 7.97 -38.94 -25.00
CA ASP A 33 6.58 -38.98 -24.53
C ASP A 33 6.37 -37.97 -23.38
N ASP A 34 5.12 -37.77 -22.98
CA ASP A 34 4.57 -36.51 -22.48
C ASP A 34 4.86 -36.14 -21.00
N THR A 35 4.44 -34.92 -20.66
CA THR A 35 4.23 -34.32 -19.33
C THR A 35 5.47 -33.82 -18.57
N ARG A 36 5.54 -32.49 -18.46
CA ARG A 36 6.11 -31.82 -17.28
C ARG A 36 5.32 -30.55 -16.96
N LEU A 37 4.35 -30.69 -16.06
CA LEU A 37 3.63 -29.56 -15.47
C LEU A 37 4.55 -28.80 -14.51
N ASP A 38 4.66 -27.49 -14.68
CA ASP A 38 5.21 -26.62 -13.64
C ASP A 38 4.19 -26.50 -12.49
N THR A 39 4.57 -26.94 -11.29
CA THR A 39 3.76 -26.80 -10.08
C THR A 39 4.23 -25.62 -9.23
N PRO A 40 3.33 -24.80 -8.67
CA PRO A 40 3.68 -23.80 -7.66
C PRO A 40 4.20 -24.46 -6.38
N VAL A 41 5.02 -23.74 -5.62
CA VAL A 41 5.42 -24.15 -4.26
C VAL A 41 4.36 -23.68 -3.27
N GLU A 42 3.51 -24.59 -2.84
CA GLU A 42 2.60 -24.41 -1.70
C GLU A 42 3.27 -24.89 -0.39
N GLU A 43 3.08 -24.14 0.70
CA GLU A 43 3.41 -24.58 2.07
C GLU A 43 2.12 -24.93 2.83
N GLU A 44 1.83 -26.22 3.00
CA GLU A 44 0.77 -26.72 3.89
C GLU A 44 1.38 -27.56 5.05
N PRO A 45 0.95 -27.36 6.31
CA PRO A 45 1.48 -28.09 7.47
C PRO A 45 0.67 -29.36 7.78
N ALA A 46 1.19 -30.52 7.41
CA ALA A 46 0.54 -31.80 7.71
C ALA A 46 0.52 -32.17 9.20
N VAL A 47 -0.64 -32.54 9.74
CA VAL A 47 -0.80 -33.26 11.02
C VAL A 47 -1.51 -34.58 10.74
N GLY A 48 -0.75 -35.68 10.74
CA GLY A 48 -1.28 -37.01 10.45
C GLY A 48 -1.55 -37.84 11.71
N ILE A 49 -2.72 -38.48 11.76
CA ILE A 49 -3.00 -39.63 12.62
C ILE A 49 -3.62 -40.72 11.75
N ALA A 50 -3.07 -41.93 11.78
CA ALA A 50 -3.55 -43.08 11.02
C ALA A 50 -4.04 -44.19 11.95
N VAL A 51 -5.18 -44.79 11.62
CA VAL A 51 -5.67 -46.06 12.17
C VAL A 51 -6.29 -46.87 11.02
N ALA A 52 -6.06 -48.18 11.01
CA ALA A 52 -6.50 -49.07 9.93
C ALA A 52 -7.83 -49.78 10.22
N SER A 53 -8.47 -50.29 9.16
CA SER A 53 -9.51 -51.32 9.19
C SER A 53 -8.96 -52.66 9.74
N ASP A 54 -9.74 -53.64 10.22
CA ASP A 54 -11.06 -54.07 9.75
C ASP A 54 -11.78 -55.03 10.75
N LYS A 55 -13.12 -55.07 10.69
CA LYS A 55 -14.09 -56.15 11.01
C LYS A 55 -14.24 -56.91 12.36
N THR A 56 -15.53 -57.23 12.57
CA THR A 56 -16.20 -58.46 13.12
C THR A 56 -16.63 -58.61 14.60
N SER A 57 -17.83 -59.21 14.75
CA SER A 57 -18.47 -59.82 15.94
C SER A 57 -19.04 -58.89 17.04
N GLU A 58 -20.18 -59.15 17.70
CA GLU A 58 -21.45 -59.84 17.32
C GLU A 58 -22.56 -59.58 18.39
N ALA A 59 -23.83 -59.80 18.01
CA ALA A 59 -24.99 -60.19 18.85
C ALA A 59 -25.62 -59.24 19.92
N GLU A 60 -26.96 -59.34 20.02
CA GLU A 60 -27.91 -59.00 21.12
C GLU A 60 -27.97 -57.57 21.71
N GLY A 61 -29.15 -56.98 21.99
CA GLY A 61 -30.53 -57.40 21.70
C GLY A 61 -31.61 -56.68 22.55
N LYS A 62 -32.85 -56.58 22.02
CA LYS A 62 -34.09 -56.07 22.66
C LYS A 62 -34.15 -54.57 23.02
N THR A 63 -35.29 -53.91 23.33
CA THR A 63 -36.69 -53.80 22.79
C THR A 63 -37.31 -52.52 23.44
N GLU A 64 -38.58 -52.05 23.35
CA GLU A 64 -39.87 -52.47 22.74
C GLU A 64 -40.84 -51.25 22.63
N ALA A 65 -41.80 -51.25 21.68
CA ALA A 65 -43.09 -50.50 21.71
C ALA A 65 -43.07 -48.93 21.68
N GLU A 66 -44.11 -48.15 21.33
CA GLU A 66 -45.43 -48.39 20.68
C GLU A 66 -46.06 -47.08 20.09
N GLY A 67 -47.11 -47.19 19.25
CA GLY A 67 -48.04 -46.10 18.84
C GLY A 67 -47.65 -45.30 17.57
N LYS A 68 -48.39 -45.29 16.44
CA LYS A 68 -49.78 -44.85 16.11
C LYS A 68 -49.98 -43.31 16.10
N ALA A 69 -50.61 -42.67 15.10
CA ALA A 69 -51.04 -43.08 13.74
C ALA A 69 -51.50 -41.85 12.89
N ALA A 70 -51.61 -42.01 11.55
CA ALA A 70 -52.54 -41.35 10.56
C ALA A 70 -52.80 -39.81 10.62
N SER A 71 -52.51 -39.01 9.58
CA SER A 71 -53.29 -38.72 8.34
C SER A 71 -54.59 -37.89 8.56
N GLU A 72 -55.12 -37.03 7.67
CA GLU A 72 -54.90 -36.73 6.24
C GLU A 72 -55.36 -35.28 5.86
N GLU A 73 -55.03 -34.81 4.64
CA GLU A 73 -55.57 -33.72 3.76
C GLU A 73 -56.43 -32.51 4.25
N ALA A 74 -55.91 -31.27 4.03
CA ALA A 74 -56.38 -30.10 3.21
C ALA A 74 -57.90 -29.76 2.94
N PRO A 75 -58.29 -28.61 2.29
CA PRO A 75 -57.92 -27.17 2.40
C PRO A 75 -59.16 -26.18 2.40
N VAL A 76 -58.96 -24.85 2.14
CA VAL A 76 -59.90 -23.81 1.56
C VAL A 76 -60.58 -22.72 2.48
N ALA A 77 -60.46 -21.43 2.05
CA ALA A 77 -61.33 -20.21 2.28
C ALA A 77 -61.52 -19.60 3.71
N GLU A 78 -62.01 -18.35 3.97
CA GLU A 78 -62.41 -17.16 3.15
C GLU A 78 -62.44 -15.80 3.96
N GLU A 79 -62.54 -14.65 3.26
CA GLU A 79 -62.96 -13.27 3.67
C GLU A 79 -62.23 -12.54 4.86
N SER A 80 -62.24 -11.21 5.08
CA SER A 80 -63.06 -10.01 4.69
C SER A 80 -62.17 -8.72 4.67
N LYS A 81 -62.41 -7.58 3.98
CA LYS A 81 -63.58 -6.65 3.76
C LYS A 81 -63.91 -5.80 5.02
N VAL A 82 -64.01 -4.45 5.07
CA VAL A 82 -63.86 -3.25 4.16
C VAL A 82 -63.53 -1.99 5.08
N SER A 83 -63.41 -0.69 4.75
CA SER A 83 -63.46 0.23 3.56
C SER A 83 -62.74 1.60 3.84
N GLU A 84 -62.30 2.39 2.82
CA GLU A 84 -62.81 3.73 2.35
C GLU A 84 -62.08 5.02 2.83
N GLY A 85 -62.06 6.10 1.99
CA GLY A 85 -61.52 7.42 2.40
C GLY A 85 -61.10 8.50 1.37
N THR A 86 -61.68 8.59 0.15
CA THR A 86 -61.38 9.68 -0.83
C THR A 86 -62.33 10.90 -0.68
N PRO A 87 -61.93 12.12 -1.10
CA PRO A 87 -62.22 12.61 -2.48
C PRO A 87 -61.02 13.38 -3.10
N ALA A 88 -60.81 13.56 -4.42
CA ALA A 88 -61.70 13.86 -5.57
C ALA A 88 -62.26 15.30 -5.55
N VAL A 89 -62.40 16.06 -6.65
CA VAL A 89 -62.03 15.93 -8.08
C VAL A 89 -62.00 17.36 -8.68
N ASP A 90 -61.17 17.71 -9.70
CA ASP A 90 -61.50 17.98 -11.13
C ASP A 90 -60.21 18.57 -11.78
N SER A 91 -59.78 18.22 -13.01
CA SER A 91 -60.19 18.70 -14.35
C SER A 91 -59.93 20.21 -14.61
N ASP A 92 -59.57 20.68 -15.82
CA ASP A 92 -59.51 20.05 -17.15
C ASP A 92 -58.49 20.76 -18.10
N GLY A 93 -58.24 20.23 -19.30
CA GLY A 93 -57.90 21.03 -20.50
C GLY A 93 -56.42 21.32 -20.84
N THR A 94 -55.90 20.62 -21.86
CA THR A 94 -54.94 21.16 -22.86
C THR A 94 -55.65 21.10 -24.23
N PRO A 95 -55.44 22.01 -25.21
CA PRO A 95 -54.21 21.96 -26.02
C PRO A 95 -53.73 23.27 -26.73
N ALA A 96 -52.50 23.19 -27.28
CA ALA A 96 -52.06 23.66 -28.62
C ALA A 96 -51.86 25.16 -29.02
N VAL A 97 -50.58 25.46 -29.35
CA VAL A 97 -50.07 26.04 -30.65
C VAL A 97 -50.04 27.58 -30.83
N GLU A 98 -49.22 28.01 -31.81
CA GLU A 98 -48.76 29.37 -32.24
C GLU A 98 -47.73 30.00 -31.27
N GLU A 99 -46.46 30.23 -31.64
CA GLU A 99 -45.86 31.07 -32.72
C GLU A 99 -46.18 32.56 -32.60
N ASP A 100 -45.17 33.37 -32.22
CA ASP A 100 -44.63 34.41 -33.11
C ASP A 100 -43.20 34.82 -32.66
N ALA A 101 -42.55 35.73 -33.40
CA ALA A 101 -41.14 36.12 -33.28
C ALA A 101 -40.94 37.63 -32.99
N ALA A 102 -39.82 38.19 -33.50
CA ALA A 102 -39.43 39.61 -33.56
C ALA A 102 -38.73 40.27 -32.34
N SER A 103 -37.43 40.44 -32.56
CA SER A 103 -36.46 41.43 -32.08
C SER A 103 -36.88 42.91 -31.98
N GLU A 104 -36.27 43.64 -31.03
CA GLU A 104 -35.67 45.01 -31.08
C GLU A 104 -34.93 45.21 -29.73
N GLU A 105 -33.70 45.70 -29.55
CA GLU A 105 -32.73 46.58 -30.25
C GLU A 105 -32.82 48.11 -29.97
N ALA A 106 -32.23 48.56 -28.84
CA ALA A 106 -31.52 49.84 -28.63
C ALA A 106 -30.86 49.84 -27.22
N ALA A 107 -29.59 50.16 -26.90
CA ALA A 107 -28.46 50.89 -27.50
C ALA A 107 -28.18 52.29 -26.88
N ALA A 108 -27.21 52.38 -25.93
CA ALA A 108 -26.36 53.55 -25.57
C ALA A 108 -25.67 53.36 -24.19
N VAL A 109 -24.44 53.82 -23.89
CA VAL A 109 -23.26 54.24 -24.68
C VAL A 109 -22.00 54.22 -23.76
N GLU A 110 -20.81 53.97 -24.35
CA GLU A 110 -19.40 54.20 -23.90
C GLU A 110 -19.02 54.53 -22.42
N LYS A 111 -17.88 54.08 -21.85
CA LYS A 111 -16.49 54.25 -22.36
C LYS A 111 -15.44 53.24 -21.84
N ASN A 112 -14.58 52.79 -22.78
CA ASN A 112 -13.10 52.88 -22.83
C ASN A 112 -12.31 53.14 -21.52
N ALA A 113 -11.13 52.53 -21.26
CA ALA A 113 -10.29 51.58 -22.03
C ALA A 113 -9.41 50.76 -21.04
N ALA A 114 -9.03 49.49 -21.32
CA ALA A 114 -7.82 49.03 -22.03
C ALA A 114 -6.47 49.39 -21.34
N SER A 115 -5.41 48.56 -21.36
CA SER A 115 -5.18 47.31 -22.10
C SER A 115 -4.11 46.39 -21.44
N GLU A 116 -3.94 45.19 -21.99
CA GLU A 116 -2.69 44.46 -22.32
C GLU A 116 -1.32 44.91 -21.74
N LYS A 117 -0.31 44.03 -21.54
CA LYS A 117 -0.02 42.73 -22.21
C LYS A 117 0.97 41.83 -21.43
N THR A 118 1.09 40.61 -21.93
CA THR A 118 2.12 39.57 -21.72
C THR A 118 3.57 40.02 -21.45
N SER A 119 4.32 39.20 -20.70
CA SER A 119 5.75 38.92 -20.97
C SER A 119 6.15 37.54 -20.45
N ALA A 120 7.14 36.90 -21.08
CA ALA A 120 7.65 35.58 -20.70
C ALA A 120 9.19 35.59 -20.58
N VAL A 121 9.70 34.72 -19.70
CA VAL A 121 11.04 34.09 -19.67
C VAL A 121 12.22 34.88 -20.27
N GLU A 122 13.19 35.25 -19.41
CA GLU A 122 14.57 34.80 -19.63
C GLU A 122 15.42 34.77 -18.34
N ASN A 123 16.70 34.39 -18.48
CA ASN A 123 17.54 33.76 -17.46
C ASN A 123 18.73 34.66 -17.07
N SER A 124 19.14 34.68 -15.79
CA SER A 124 20.50 35.08 -15.40
C SER A 124 20.86 34.60 -13.99
N ALA A 125 22.15 34.66 -13.65
CA ALA A 125 22.72 34.09 -12.44
C ALA A 125 23.76 35.02 -11.78
N ALA A 126 24.28 34.55 -10.63
CA ALA A 126 25.52 34.93 -9.93
C ALA A 126 25.45 35.87 -8.70
N SER A 127 26.13 35.40 -7.66
CA SER A 127 26.96 36.11 -6.67
C SER A 127 26.36 37.01 -5.57
N GLU A 128 26.37 36.41 -4.36
CA GLU A 128 27.18 36.84 -3.20
C GLU A 128 26.77 38.01 -2.27
N GLU A 129 27.49 37.98 -1.13
CA GLU A 129 27.58 38.90 0.02
C GLU A 129 26.36 39.08 0.96
N THR A 130 26.61 38.71 2.22
CA THR A 130 25.93 39.26 3.40
C THR A 130 26.59 40.59 3.77
N PRO A 131 25.92 41.42 4.58
CA PRO A 131 26.55 41.69 5.87
C PRO A 131 25.57 41.67 7.06
N ALA A 132 26.10 41.43 8.25
CA ALA A 132 25.43 41.74 9.51
C ALA A 132 25.69 43.20 9.91
N VAL A 133 24.74 43.82 10.63
CA VAL A 133 24.91 45.12 11.27
C VAL A 133 24.31 45.05 12.67
N GLU A 134 25.16 45.18 13.69
CA GLU A 134 24.73 45.56 15.03
C GLU A 134 24.37 47.06 15.05
N ASN A 135 23.42 47.47 15.91
CA ASN A 135 23.49 48.81 16.47
C ASN A 135 22.94 48.82 17.91
N SER A 136 23.37 49.81 18.68
CA SER A 136 23.31 49.82 20.15
C SER A 136 22.68 51.10 20.71
N ALA A 137 22.62 51.16 22.04
CA ALA A 137 22.22 52.28 22.89
C ALA A 137 20.72 52.65 22.91
N ALA A 138 20.20 53.34 23.94
CA ALA A 138 20.43 53.32 25.40
C ALA A 138 19.50 54.39 26.03
N ALA A 139 19.01 54.18 27.25
CA ALA A 139 18.45 55.25 28.07
C ALA A 139 18.52 54.89 29.56
N GLU A 140 18.93 55.84 30.40
CA GLU A 140 19.16 55.67 31.84
C GLU A 140 17.90 55.94 32.68
N LYS A 141 17.89 55.46 33.94
CA LYS A 141 17.55 56.26 35.15
C LYS A 141 17.71 55.48 36.46
N ASP A 142 18.72 55.84 37.25
CA ASP A 142 18.71 55.72 38.72
C ASP A 142 18.14 57.02 39.35
N PRO A 143 17.79 57.02 40.66
CA PRO A 143 18.76 57.60 41.62
C PRO A 143 18.73 57.07 43.08
N VAL A 144 19.92 56.96 43.71
CA VAL A 144 20.28 57.48 45.07
C VAL A 144 19.64 56.85 46.33
N VAL A 145 20.23 56.73 47.55
CA VAL A 145 21.60 56.63 48.15
C VAL A 145 21.39 56.20 49.63
N GLU A 146 22.24 55.33 50.21
CA GLU A 146 22.72 55.29 51.63
C GLU A 146 23.50 53.97 51.89
N GLY A 147 24.50 53.85 52.80
CA GLY A 147 25.23 54.89 53.54
C GLY A 147 26.02 54.38 54.77
N SER A 148 27.36 54.20 54.66
CA SER A 148 28.32 53.97 55.78
C SER A 148 28.21 52.61 56.54
N THR A 149 29.17 52.11 57.35
CA THR A 149 30.51 52.58 57.83
C THR A 149 31.57 51.45 57.73
N ALA A 150 32.86 51.76 57.89
CA ALA A 150 33.98 50.78 57.99
C ALA A 150 34.93 51.05 59.18
N SER A 151 35.54 49.99 59.73
CA SER A 151 36.69 49.94 60.68
C SER A 151 36.83 48.50 61.23
N ASP A 152 37.98 47.91 61.56
CA ASP A 152 39.41 48.20 61.29
C ASP A 152 40.24 46.90 61.54
N GLU A 153 41.57 46.99 61.45
CA GLU A 153 42.55 45.88 61.49
C GLU A 153 42.67 45.14 62.84
N ASP A 154 43.06 43.86 62.81
CA ASP A 154 44.20 43.35 63.60
C ASP A 154 44.81 42.07 62.96
N THR A 155 45.97 41.63 63.46
CA THR A 155 46.87 40.67 62.82
C THR A 155 47.16 39.42 63.66
N SER A 156 47.30 38.26 63.01
CA SER A 156 48.22 37.18 63.44
C SER A 156 48.35 36.12 62.34
N ALA A 157 49.47 35.40 62.31
CA ALA A 157 49.76 34.38 61.30
C ALA A 157 50.10 33.02 61.93
N SER A 158 49.57 31.93 61.36
CA SER A 158 49.95 30.56 61.75
C SER A 158 49.66 29.51 60.65
N ASP A 159 50.62 29.36 59.73
CA ASP A 159 51.17 28.09 59.22
C ASP A 159 50.25 26.95 58.67
N ARG A 160 50.66 26.41 57.49
CA ARG A 160 50.24 25.12 56.83
C ARG A 160 48.89 25.12 56.07
N PRO A 161 48.64 24.11 55.20
CA PRO A 161 49.14 24.18 53.82
C PRO A 161 48.03 23.99 52.76
N ALA A 162 48.33 24.26 51.50
CA ALA A 162 47.35 24.30 50.41
C ALA A 162 46.63 22.96 50.14
N GLU A 163 45.30 22.99 50.15
CA GLU A 163 44.46 21.95 49.54
C GLU A 163 44.35 22.14 48.02
N THR A 164 44.35 21.03 47.27
CA THR A 164 44.04 21.01 45.83
C THR A 164 42.52 21.01 45.59
N PRO A 165 41.99 21.64 44.53
CA PRO A 165 40.54 21.72 44.29
C PRO A 165 39.85 20.35 44.17
N ASP A 166 38.70 20.19 44.85
CA ASP A 166 37.89 18.96 44.89
C ASP A 166 37.12 18.74 43.57
N GLU A 167 37.24 17.56 42.96
CA GLU A 167 36.39 17.16 41.81
C GLU A 167 34.93 16.96 42.26
N PRO A 168 33.93 17.12 41.36
CA PRO A 168 32.51 17.15 41.74
C PRO A 168 31.96 15.80 42.25
N ALA A 169 32.17 15.52 43.54
CA ALA A 169 31.86 14.25 44.22
C ALA A 169 30.35 13.92 44.41
N ALA A 170 29.44 14.69 43.79
CA ALA A 170 27.99 14.60 43.97
C ALA A 170 27.37 13.20 43.74
N PRO A 171 27.62 12.48 42.61
CA PRO A 171 26.95 11.19 42.35
C PRO A 171 27.47 10.05 43.24
N ARG A 172 28.60 10.26 43.92
CA ARG A 172 29.25 9.28 44.82
C ARG A 172 28.68 9.40 46.24
N LYS A 173 28.67 10.63 46.77
CA LYS A 173 28.13 10.99 48.10
C LYS A 173 26.62 10.69 48.29
N TRP A 174 25.86 10.36 47.24
CA TRP A 174 24.46 9.86 47.36
C TRP A 174 24.38 8.32 47.50
N ARG A 175 25.19 7.58 46.72
CA ARG A 175 25.20 6.11 46.73
C ARG A 175 25.66 5.52 48.06
N GLU A 176 26.58 6.22 48.72
CA GLU A 176 27.08 5.86 50.05
C GLU A 176 26.02 6.08 51.14
N ARG A 177 25.23 7.17 51.05
CA ARG A 177 24.13 7.46 51.98
C ARG A 177 22.88 6.58 51.79
N HIS A 178 22.60 6.13 50.56
CA HIS A 178 21.43 5.29 50.24
C HIS A 178 21.82 3.91 49.69
N ALA A 179 22.79 3.25 50.33
CA ALA A 179 23.40 2.01 49.83
C ALA A 179 22.39 0.91 49.45
N VAL A 180 21.30 0.74 50.21
CA VAL A 180 20.23 -0.24 49.90
C VAL A 180 19.46 0.14 48.64
N ALA A 181 19.04 1.40 48.49
CA ALA A 181 18.33 1.87 47.30
C ALA A 181 19.23 1.83 46.05
N ALA A 182 20.49 2.28 46.18
CA ALA A 182 21.49 2.20 45.11
C ALA A 182 21.77 0.75 44.69
N ARG A 183 21.78 -0.20 45.63
CA ARG A 183 21.87 -1.64 45.34
C ARG A 183 20.63 -2.14 44.59
N ASN A 184 19.43 -1.82 45.08
CA ASN A 184 18.17 -2.27 44.49
C ASN A 184 18.00 -1.73 43.05
N VAL A 185 18.20 -0.43 42.82
CA VAL A 185 18.24 0.15 41.47
C VAL A 185 19.30 -0.54 40.59
N GLY A 186 20.46 -0.87 41.16
CA GLY A 186 21.51 -1.63 40.47
C GLY A 186 21.09 -3.04 40.03
N TRP A 187 20.23 -3.72 40.79
CA TRP A 187 19.61 -5.00 40.40
C TRP A 187 18.51 -4.78 39.37
N THR A 188 17.56 -3.87 39.62
CA THR A 188 16.43 -3.56 38.72
C THR A 188 16.91 -3.20 37.30
N VAL A 189 17.88 -2.29 37.17
CA VAL A 189 18.46 -1.91 35.86
C VAL A 189 19.14 -3.10 35.18
N THR A 190 19.71 -4.04 35.94
CA THR A 190 20.33 -5.25 35.37
C THR A 190 19.28 -6.26 34.91
N GLY A 191 18.18 -6.42 35.66
CA GLY A 191 17.02 -7.22 35.26
C GLY A 191 16.38 -6.66 33.99
N LEU A 192 16.12 -5.35 33.94
CA LEU A 192 15.61 -4.66 32.75
C LEU A 192 16.57 -4.78 31.55
N SER A 193 17.88 -4.70 31.77
CA SER A 193 18.88 -4.93 30.71
C SER A 193 18.81 -6.35 30.14
N LEU A 194 18.66 -7.36 31.01
CA LEU A 194 18.52 -8.75 30.59
C LEU A 194 17.19 -8.99 29.86
N LEU A 195 16.09 -8.45 30.38
CA LEU A 195 14.77 -8.54 29.74
C LEU A 195 14.76 -7.89 28.35
N LEU A 196 15.38 -6.71 28.19
CA LEU A 196 15.49 -6.03 26.90
C LEU A 196 16.28 -6.86 25.86
N VAL A 197 17.40 -7.47 26.27
CA VAL A 197 18.21 -8.34 25.39
C VAL A 197 17.45 -9.63 25.04
N CYS A 198 16.82 -10.29 26.01
CA CYS A 198 16.02 -11.50 25.76
C CYS A 198 14.80 -11.20 24.88
N PHE A 199 14.12 -10.07 25.11
CA PHE A 199 13.02 -9.62 24.26
C PHE A 199 13.48 -9.45 22.81
N ALA A 200 14.57 -8.70 22.56
CA ALA A 200 15.09 -8.47 21.21
C ALA A 200 15.49 -9.75 20.45
N LEU A 201 16.09 -10.72 21.14
CA LEU A 201 16.49 -12.01 20.52
C LEU A 201 15.27 -12.87 20.13
N LEU A 202 14.17 -12.77 20.88
CA LEU A 202 12.98 -13.59 20.69
C LEU A 202 11.89 -12.87 19.84
N MET A 203 11.86 -11.54 19.86
CA MET A 203 10.84 -10.65 19.28
C MET A 203 10.27 -11.15 17.93
N PRO A 204 8.96 -11.45 17.84
CA PRO A 204 8.31 -11.79 16.58
C PRO A 204 8.30 -10.65 15.55
N THR A 205 8.20 -11.02 14.28
CA THR A 205 8.16 -10.09 13.13
C THR A 205 6.75 -9.78 12.62
N SER A 206 5.70 -10.29 13.27
CA SER A 206 4.30 -9.89 13.01
C SER A 206 3.47 -9.91 14.29
N ALA A 207 2.49 -9.01 14.40
CA ALA A 207 1.72 -8.79 15.63
C ALA A 207 1.00 -10.06 16.17
N PRO A 208 0.36 -10.93 15.34
CA PRO A 208 -0.30 -12.14 15.85
C PRO A 208 0.66 -13.16 16.51
N LYS A 209 1.97 -13.06 16.26
CA LYS A 209 2.98 -14.00 16.79
C LYS A 209 3.51 -13.59 18.17
N PHE A 210 3.03 -12.49 18.78
CA PHE A 210 3.37 -12.05 20.14
C PHE A 210 2.62 -12.85 21.22
N THR A 211 2.92 -14.16 21.32
CA THR A 211 2.38 -15.03 22.39
C THR A 211 3.38 -15.16 23.56
N PRO A 212 2.91 -15.37 24.81
CA PRO A 212 3.80 -15.58 25.95
C PRO A 212 4.80 -16.74 25.77
N GLY A 213 4.38 -17.81 25.07
CA GLY A 213 5.22 -18.98 24.78
C GLY A 213 6.48 -18.66 23.99
N VAL A 214 6.48 -17.63 23.12
CA VAL A 214 7.69 -17.22 22.39
C VAL A 214 8.77 -16.68 23.33
N PHE A 215 8.38 -16.00 24.41
CA PHE A 215 9.30 -15.40 25.38
C PHE A 215 9.79 -16.37 26.47
N LEU A 216 9.24 -17.60 26.52
CA LEU A 216 9.72 -18.70 27.38
C LEU A 216 10.82 -19.54 26.70
N ARG A 217 11.17 -19.26 25.45
CA ARG A 217 12.18 -20.00 24.68
C ARG A 217 13.59 -19.59 25.08
N ILE A 218 14.56 -20.50 24.92
CA ILE A 218 15.98 -20.24 25.16
C ILE A 218 16.64 -19.88 23.81
N PRO A 219 17.08 -18.64 23.57
CA PRO A 219 17.83 -18.28 22.37
C PRO A 219 19.29 -18.75 22.46
N VAL A 220 19.74 -19.55 21.50
CA VAL A 220 21.13 -20.05 21.43
C VAL A 220 22.14 -18.89 21.36
N GLU A 221 21.73 -17.78 20.78
CA GLU A 221 22.52 -16.57 20.60
C GLU A 221 22.89 -15.91 21.94
N ALA A 222 21.99 -15.99 22.95
CA ALA A 222 22.31 -15.55 24.30
C ALA A 222 23.36 -16.45 24.95
N VAL A 223 23.30 -17.77 24.71
CA VAL A 223 24.26 -18.74 25.26
C VAL A 223 25.65 -18.57 24.62
N LEU A 224 25.71 -18.45 23.29
CA LEU A 224 26.96 -18.25 22.55
C LEU A 224 27.58 -16.88 22.86
N GLY A 225 26.76 -15.81 22.84
CA GLY A 225 27.19 -14.46 23.23
C GLY A 225 27.69 -14.41 24.67
N ALA A 226 27.00 -15.09 25.59
CA ALA A 226 27.43 -15.24 26.98
C ALA A 226 28.80 -15.93 27.09
N ALA A 227 29.00 -17.07 26.42
CA ALA A 227 30.26 -17.80 26.45
C ALA A 227 31.43 -16.94 25.90
N VAL A 228 31.25 -16.29 24.76
CA VAL A 228 32.26 -15.39 24.16
C VAL A 228 32.60 -14.23 25.10
N LEU A 229 31.58 -13.56 25.67
CA LEU A 229 31.79 -12.43 26.58
C LEU A 229 32.40 -12.86 27.93
N ILE A 230 32.18 -14.10 28.39
CA ILE A 230 32.85 -14.66 29.57
C ILE A 230 34.34 -14.89 29.29
N VAL A 231 34.71 -15.42 28.13
CA VAL A 231 36.09 -15.79 27.78
C VAL A 231 36.96 -14.55 27.50
N LEU A 232 36.46 -13.57 26.75
CA LEU A 232 37.26 -12.46 26.24
C LEU A 232 37.87 -11.54 27.32
N PRO A 233 39.14 -11.09 27.16
CA PRO A 233 39.75 -10.08 28.02
C PRO A 233 39.11 -8.70 27.81
N ARG A 234 39.28 -7.80 28.79
CA ARG A 234 38.48 -6.56 28.95
C ARG A 234 38.37 -5.70 27.67
N ARG A 235 39.46 -5.46 26.93
CA ARG A 235 39.45 -4.60 25.73
C ARG A 235 38.58 -5.18 24.60
N PRO A 236 38.89 -6.35 24.00
CA PRO A 236 38.04 -6.92 22.95
C PRO A 236 36.63 -7.29 23.46
N ARG A 237 36.45 -7.64 24.74
CA ARG A 237 35.11 -7.86 25.30
C ARG A 237 34.22 -6.61 25.22
N ILE A 238 34.76 -5.42 25.48
CA ILE A 238 34.01 -4.17 25.35
C ILE A 238 33.64 -3.91 23.89
N VAL A 239 34.57 -4.13 22.96
CA VAL A 239 34.31 -3.98 21.51
C VAL A 239 33.22 -4.95 21.04
N VAL A 240 33.32 -6.24 21.39
CA VAL A 240 32.31 -7.25 21.05
C VAL A 240 30.96 -6.93 21.70
N ALA A 241 30.92 -6.52 22.97
CA ALA A 241 29.67 -6.12 23.62
C ALA A 241 29.01 -4.89 22.95
N ILE A 242 29.81 -3.92 22.47
CA ILE A 242 29.30 -2.77 21.71
C ILE A 242 28.73 -3.22 20.37
N LEU A 243 29.49 -4.00 19.59
CA LEU A 243 29.07 -4.48 18.28
C LEU A 243 27.83 -5.38 18.37
N SER A 244 27.81 -6.36 19.28
CA SER A 244 26.65 -7.23 19.50
C SER A 244 25.42 -6.45 19.93
N GLY A 245 25.57 -5.43 20.80
CA GLY A 245 24.45 -4.58 21.21
C GLY A 245 23.92 -3.69 20.09
N ALA A 246 24.81 -3.11 19.27
CA ALA A 246 24.42 -2.30 18.11
C ALA A 246 23.74 -3.14 17.02
N ILE A 247 24.28 -4.33 16.71
CA ILE A 247 23.68 -5.27 15.76
C ILE A 247 22.32 -5.77 16.26
N LEU A 248 22.19 -6.11 17.55
CA LEU A 248 20.91 -6.53 18.13
C LEU A 248 19.90 -5.37 18.14
N GLY A 249 20.34 -4.14 18.40
CA GLY A 249 19.50 -2.95 18.31
C GLY A 249 18.99 -2.71 16.88
N LEU A 250 19.87 -2.81 15.89
CA LEU A 250 19.51 -2.70 14.47
C LEU A 250 18.53 -3.81 14.03
N LEU A 251 18.77 -5.05 14.44
CA LEU A 251 17.85 -6.17 14.20
C LEU A 251 16.50 -5.97 14.90
N THR A 252 16.47 -5.32 16.07
CA THR A 252 15.22 -4.94 16.76
C THR A 252 14.45 -3.90 15.96
N VAL A 253 15.13 -2.87 15.43
CA VAL A 253 14.51 -1.87 14.54
C VAL A 253 13.98 -2.51 13.26
N LEU A 254 14.74 -3.43 12.63
CA LEU A 254 14.27 -4.17 11.46
C LEU A 254 13.08 -5.08 11.77
N ASN A 255 13.03 -5.72 12.95
CA ASN A 255 11.88 -6.52 13.39
C ASN A 255 10.64 -5.63 13.67
N LEU A 256 10.83 -4.40 14.18
CA LEU A 256 9.75 -3.41 14.35
C LEU A 256 9.20 -2.96 13.00
N LEU A 257 10.07 -2.72 12.01
CA LEU A 257 9.67 -2.43 10.63
C LEU A 257 8.93 -3.62 9.99
N ASP A 258 9.38 -4.87 10.20
CA ASP A 258 8.61 -6.04 9.76
C ASP A 258 7.21 -6.09 10.39
N VAL A 259 7.06 -5.81 11.69
CA VAL A 259 5.73 -5.80 12.34
C VAL A 259 4.82 -4.74 11.70
N GLY A 260 5.34 -3.54 11.44
CA GLY A 260 4.60 -2.48 10.74
C GLY A 260 4.23 -2.87 9.31
N PHE A 261 5.20 -3.32 8.50
CA PHE A 261 4.97 -3.72 7.11
C PHE A 261 3.99 -4.89 6.99
N ASN A 262 3.96 -5.83 7.95
CA ASN A 262 2.95 -6.89 7.98
C ASN A 262 1.55 -6.35 8.35
N MET A 263 1.46 -5.33 9.20
CA MET A 263 0.20 -4.72 9.63
C MET A 263 -0.43 -3.82 8.54
N PHE A 264 0.37 -3.09 7.78
CA PHE A 264 -0.13 -2.17 6.74
C PHE A 264 -0.13 -2.79 5.33
N LEU A 265 0.95 -3.48 4.92
CA LEU A 265 1.18 -3.93 3.53
C LEU A 265 1.12 -5.46 3.34
N GLY A 266 0.79 -6.21 4.40
CA GLY A 266 0.67 -7.68 4.36
C GLY A 266 1.96 -8.42 3.98
N ARG A 267 3.14 -7.88 4.29
CA ARG A 267 4.46 -8.47 3.99
C ARG A 267 5.57 -8.01 4.94
N GLY A 268 6.73 -8.65 4.91
CA GLY A 268 7.92 -8.18 5.62
C GLY A 268 8.61 -6.97 4.95
N PHE A 269 9.52 -6.33 5.69
CA PHE A 269 10.35 -5.22 5.24
C PHE A 269 11.59 -5.75 4.50
N ASN A 270 11.79 -5.24 3.28
CA ASN A 270 12.93 -5.54 2.41
C ASN A 270 13.85 -4.32 2.31
N VAL A 271 15.02 -4.41 2.96
CA VAL A 271 16.03 -3.35 3.05
C VAL A 271 16.49 -2.82 1.68
N VAL A 272 16.38 -3.62 0.60
CA VAL A 272 16.77 -3.22 -0.76
C VAL A 272 15.70 -2.37 -1.45
N LEU A 273 14.42 -2.66 -1.22
CA LEU A 273 13.29 -2.11 -1.98
C LEU A 273 12.56 -1.00 -1.21
N ASP A 274 12.37 -1.20 0.09
CA ASP A 274 11.41 -0.44 0.88
C ASP A 274 11.98 0.84 1.49
N TRP A 275 13.30 1.07 1.39
CA TRP A 275 13.93 2.29 1.89
C TRP A 275 13.38 3.55 1.20
N VAL A 276 12.95 3.43 -0.06
CA VAL A 276 12.34 4.52 -0.83
C VAL A 276 10.95 4.90 -0.27
N LEU A 277 10.22 3.94 0.30
CA LEU A 277 8.86 4.16 0.81
C LEU A 277 8.82 5.09 2.04
N PHE A 278 9.98 5.44 2.63
CA PHE A 278 10.05 6.48 3.67
C PHE A 278 9.81 7.89 3.11
N ASP A 279 10.17 8.17 1.85
CA ASP A 279 9.88 9.46 1.19
C ASP A 279 8.37 9.58 0.90
N ASP A 280 7.75 8.47 0.51
CA ASP A 280 6.29 8.35 0.28
C ASP A 280 5.53 8.46 1.61
N ALA A 281 5.99 7.80 2.68
CA ALA A 281 5.42 7.91 4.02
C ALA A 281 5.59 9.32 4.62
N GLN A 282 6.72 9.99 4.40
CA GLN A 282 6.89 11.39 4.79
C GLN A 282 5.95 12.31 3.99
N SER A 283 5.74 12.04 2.70
CA SER A 283 4.74 12.74 1.89
C SER A 283 3.34 12.55 2.46
N TYR A 284 2.91 11.31 2.74
CA TYR A 284 1.62 11.03 3.37
C TYR A 284 1.44 11.77 4.71
N LEU A 285 2.46 11.76 5.58
CA LEU A 285 2.43 12.50 6.85
C LEU A 285 2.37 14.02 6.65
N LYS A 286 3.02 14.57 5.61
CA LYS A 286 2.95 16.00 5.28
C LYS A 286 1.60 16.39 4.71
N ASP A 287 1.03 15.53 3.88
CA ASP A 287 -0.24 15.76 3.18
C ASP A 287 -1.43 15.55 4.14
N THR A 288 -1.23 14.82 5.26
CA THR A 288 -2.22 14.58 6.35
C THR A 288 -2.06 15.52 7.56
N MET A 289 -0.83 15.77 8.04
CA MET A 289 -0.54 16.50 9.30
C MET A 289 0.20 17.84 9.08
N GLY A 290 0.38 18.26 7.83
CA GLY A 290 1.16 19.43 7.47
C GLY A 290 2.68 19.25 7.64
N ASN A 291 3.43 20.22 7.12
CA ASN A 291 4.89 20.16 7.07
C ASN A 291 5.56 20.10 8.47
N GLY A 292 4.97 20.78 9.47
CA GLY A 292 5.46 20.74 10.86
C GLY A 292 5.24 19.39 11.54
N GLY A 293 4.05 18.79 11.37
CA GLY A 293 3.74 17.47 11.91
C GLY A 293 4.65 16.38 11.33
N ALA A 294 4.87 16.40 10.01
CA ALA A 294 5.78 15.47 9.33
C ALA A 294 7.23 15.58 9.83
N ILE A 295 7.76 16.80 10.01
CA ILE A 295 9.12 17.00 10.55
C ILE A 295 9.21 16.49 12.00
N GLY A 296 8.21 16.79 12.84
CA GLY A 296 8.15 16.29 14.22
C GLY A 296 8.13 14.76 14.30
N ALA A 297 7.33 14.12 13.43
CA ALA A 297 7.26 12.66 13.33
C ALA A 297 8.60 12.03 12.89
N VAL A 298 9.25 12.59 11.87
CA VAL A 298 10.57 12.12 11.41
C VAL A 298 11.63 12.25 12.51
N ILE A 299 11.67 13.38 13.22
CA ILE A 299 12.59 13.58 14.36
C ILE A 299 12.31 12.56 15.47
N ALA A 300 11.04 12.31 15.80
CA ALA A 300 10.65 11.33 16.82
C ALA A 300 11.07 9.89 16.44
N VAL A 301 10.89 9.49 15.17
CA VAL A 301 11.31 8.17 14.66
C VAL A 301 12.84 8.02 14.69
N VAL A 302 13.59 9.03 14.22
CA VAL A 302 15.07 9.02 14.26
C VAL A 302 15.57 8.96 15.71
N ALA A 303 14.98 9.74 16.62
CA ALA A 303 15.30 9.69 18.05
C ALA A 303 15.00 8.31 18.65
N LEU A 304 13.86 7.69 18.32
CA LEU A 304 13.50 6.35 18.78
C LEU A 304 14.50 5.28 18.30
N VAL A 305 14.91 5.32 17.02
CA VAL A 305 15.93 4.42 16.46
C VAL A 305 17.27 4.57 17.20
N LEU A 306 17.73 5.80 17.43
CA LEU A 306 18.96 6.07 18.19
C LEU A 306 18.85 5.60 19.65
N ILE A 307 17.70 5.80 20.29
CA ILE A 307 17.42 5.33 21.66
C ILE A 307 17.47 3.80 21.72
N VAL A 308 16.84 3.08 20.78
CA VAL A 308 16.87 1.60 20.73
C VAL A 308 18.30 1.09 20.56
N LEU A 309 19.08 1.67 19.64
CA LEU A 309 20.49 1.31 19.43
C LEU A 309 21.33 1.54 20.71
N VAL A 310 21.27 2.73 21.29
CA VAL A 310 22.06 3.09 22.49
C VAL A 310 21.65 2.27 23.71
N LEU A 311 20.34 2.09 23.97
CA LEU A 311 19.88 1.29 25.11
C LEU A 311 20.26 -0.19 24.96
N MET A 312 20.20 -0.76 23.75
CA MET A 312 20.63 -2.15 23.52
C MET A 312 22.15 -2.31 23.74
N THR A 313 22.96 -1.39 23.22
CA THR A 313 24.41 -1.34 23.47
C THR A 313 24.73 -1.22 24.96
N LEU A 314 24.04 -0.34 25.70
CA LEU A 314 24.22 -0.19 27.15
C LEU A 314 23.75 -1.43 27.93
N ALA A 315 22.66 -2.08 27.51
CA ALA A 315 22.15 -3.30 28.13
C ALA A 315 23.13 -4.48 27.97
N VAL A 316 23.65 -4.73 26.75
CA VAL A 316 24.64 -5.78 26.51
C VAL A 316 25.95 -5.50 27.27
N LEU A 317 26.41 -4.25 27.31
CA LEU A 317 27.54 -3.84 28.16
C LEU A 317 27.26 -4.04 29.66
N ARG A 318 26.05 -3.76 30.14
CA ARG A 318 25.65 -3.96 31.54
C ARG A 318 25.68 -5.45 31.90
N VAL A 319 25.04 -6.29 31.10
CA VAL A 319 25.02 -7.75 31.28
C VAL A 319 26.44 -8.32 31.24
N SER A 320 27.24 -8.00 30.23
CA SER A 320 28.64 -8.43 30.10
C SER A 320 29.50 -8.10 31.35
N ASN A 321 29.35 -6.90 31.90
CA ASN A 321 30.09 -6.48 33.10
C ASN A 321 29.58 -7.14 34.39
N VAL A 322 28.30 -7.49 34.49
CA VAL A 322 27.76 -8.25 35.64
C VAL A 322 28.18 -9.71 35.56
N MET A 323 28.11 -10.35 34.39
CA MET A 323 28.58 -11.71 34.16
C MET A 323 30.05 -11.87 34.52
N THR A 324 30.91 -10.98 34.03
CA THR A 324 32.37 -11.08 34.25
C THR A 324 32.82 -10.65 35.64
N ARG A 325 31.98 -9.93 36.41
CA ARG A 325 32.18 -9.71 37.85
C ARG A 325 31.83 -10.95 38.69
N ASN A 326 31.02 -11.87 38.16
CA ASN A 326 30.55 -13.09 38.82
C ASN A 326 30.91 -14.32 37.96
N ARG A 327 32.15 -14.36 37.43
CA ARG A 327 32.53 -15.18 36.27
C ARG A 327 32.22 -16.66 36.45
N ASP A 328 32.43 -17.23 37.64
CA ASP A 328 32.21 -18.65 37.91
C ASP A 328 30.71 -19.02 37.91
N ALA A 329 29.89 -18.20 38.54
CA ALA A 329 28.43 -18.35 38.54
C ALA A 329 27.87 -18.16 37.13
N ALA A 330 28.33 -17.13 36.40
CA ALA A 330 27.96 -16.89 35.01
C ALA A 330 28.33 -18.09 34.11
N SER A 331 29.53 -18.65 34.28
CA SER A 331 29.99 -19.81 33.50
C SER A 331 29.16 -21.07 33.77
N ARG A 332 28.83 -21.34 35.05
CA ARG A 332 27.94 -22.45 35.43
C ARG A 332 26.53 -22.27 34.87
N ILE A 333 25.96 -21.06 34.95
CA ILE A 333 24.63 -20.75 34.40
C ILE A 333 24.63 -20.89 32.87
N THR A 334 25.62 -20.33 32.17
CA THR A 334 25.75 -20.46 30.71
C THR A 334 25.88 -21.92 30.28
N LEU A 335 26.64 -22.74 31.03
CA LEU A 335 26.76 -24.17 30.75
C LEU A 335 25.41 -24.89 30.97
N VAL A 336 24.73 -24.68 32.11
CA VAL A 336 23.43 -25.31 32.40
C VAL A 336 22.37 -24.91 31.37
N VAL A 337 22.28 -23.63 31.00
CA VAL A 337 21.33 -23.16 29.98
C VAL A 337 21.71 -23.68 28.59
N GLY A 338 23.00 -23.81 28.28
CA GLY A 338 23.49 -24.42 27.04
C GLY A 338 23.17 -25.91 26.95
N THR A 339 23.40 -26.68 28.02
CA THR A 339 23.00 -28.09 28.09
C THR A 339 21.48 -28.24 27.97
N ALA A 340 20.70 -27.43 28.70
CA ALA A 340 19.24 -27.43 28.58
C ALA A 340 18.77 -27.12 27.16
N TRP A 341 19.40 -26.17 26.47
CA TRP A 341 19.13 -25.86 25.07
C TRP A 341 19.42 -27.06 24.15
N VAL A 342 20.60 -27.70 24.29
CA VAL A 342 20.99 -28.86 23.49
C VAL A 342 20.04 -30.04 23.72
N THR A 343 19.68 -30.32 24.98
CA THR A 343 18.70 -31.36 25.33
C THR A 343 17.31 -31.05 24.75
N CYS A 344 16.82 -29.81 24.87
CA CYS A 344 15.53 -29.42 24.26
C CYS A 344 15.55 -29.51 22.73
N ALA A 345 16.68 -29.15 22.09
CA ALA A 345 16.84 -29.23 20.65
C ALA A 345 16.92 -30.68 20.14
N ALA A 346 17.66 -31.55 20.84
CA ALA A 346 17.83 -32.96 20.46
C ALA A 346 16.57 -33.80 20.71
N LEU A 347 15.79 -33.48 21.75
CA LEU A 347 14.52 -34.14 22.07
C LEU A 347 13.29 -33.47 21.41
N GLY A 348 13.49 -32.41 20.62
CA GLY A 348 12.41 -31.70 19.91
C GLY A 348 11.35 -31.07 20.83
N LEU A 349 11.69 -30.72 22.08
CA LEU A 349 10.71 -30.29 23.09
C LEU A 349 10.04 -28.97 22.71
N GLN A 350 8.71 -28.95 22.74
CA GLN A 350 7.85 -27.82 22.39
C GLN A 350 7.09 -27.30 23.61
N LEU A 351 6.76 -26.01 23.62
CA LEU A 351 5.90 -25.40 24.64
C LEU A 351 4.78 -24.61 23.94
N SER A 352 3.56 -25.13 23.98
CA SER A 352 2.39 -24.54 23.30
C SER A 352 2.59 -24.29 21.79
N GLY A 353 3.31 -25.19 21.11
CA GLY A 353 3.63 -25.11 19.68
C GLY A 353 5.12 -24.93 19.38
N PRO A 354 5.73 -23.75 19.62
CA PRO A 354 7.14 -23.53 19.28
C PRO A 354 8.11 -24.36 20.14
N GLY A 355 9.18 -24.86 19.50
CA GLY A 355 10.28 -25.56 20.16
C GLY A 355 11.01 -24.69 21.20
N ILE A 356 11.25 -25.21 22.40
CA ILE A 356 11.86 -24.48 23.53
C ILE A 356 13.26 -23.96 23.17
N ALA A 357 14.02 -24.73 22.39
CA ALA A 357 15.26 -24.27 21.79
C ALA A 357 14.99 -23.29 20.63
N ALA A 358 15.50 -22.06 20.73
CA ALA A 358 15.41 -21.04 19.69
C ALA A 358 16.77 -20.78 18.99
N ARG A 359 16.69 -20.47 17.69
CA ARG A 359 17.77 -19.99 16.81
C ARG A 359 17.31 -18.70 16.09
N THR A 360 16.48 -17.93 16.77
CA THR A 360 15.55 -16.96 16.17
C THR A 360 16.22 -15.71 15.61
N THR A 361 17.42 -15.36 16.06
CA THR A 361 18.16 -14.21 15.55
C THR A 361 19.11 -14.62 14.42
N VAL A 362 19.76 -15.79 14.51
CA VAL A 362 20.60 -16.34 13.42
C VAL A 362 19.76 -16.59 12.17
N ALA A 363 18.65 -17.33 12.31
CA ALA A 363 17.76 -17.62 11.18
C ALA A 363 17.25 -16.33 10.50
N ARG A 364 16.86 -15.30 11.29
CA ARG A 364 16.45 -13.99 10.74
C ARG A 364 17.56 -13.27 9.97
N VAL A 365 18.84 -13.48 10.31
CA VAL A 365 19.97 -12.89 9.57
C VAL A 365 20.20 -13.67 8.26
N GLU A 366 20.17 -15.01 8.31
CA GLU A 366 20.27 -15.88 7.14
C GLU A 366 19.12 -15.58 6.15
N ASP A 367 17.88 -15.52 6.64
CA ASP A 367 16.67 -15.10 5.91
C ASP A 367 16.85 -13.74 5.21
N ARG A 368 17.39 -12.73 5.92
CA ARG A 368 17.58 -11.39 5.34
C ARG A 368 18.67 -11.40 4.27
N VAL A 369 19.78 -12.11 4.46
CA VAL A 369 20.84 -12.26 3.44
C VAL A 369 20.29 -12.98 2.20
N ASN A 370 19.54 -14.07 2.40
CA ASN A 370 18.91 -14.82 1.31
C ASN A 370 17.90 -13.95 0.55
N ARG A 371 17.06 -13.16 1.25
CA ARG A 371 16.14 -12.19 0.61
C ARG A 371 16.88 -11.13 -0.20
N VAL A 372 17.96 -10.54 0.33
CA VAL A 372 18.77 -9.54 -0.42
C VAL A 372 19.34 -10.15 -1.70
N GLN A 373 19.91 -11.36 -1.64
CA GLN A 373 20.44 -12.03 -2.84
C GLN A 373 19.34 -12.43 -3.84
N ALA A 374 18.18 -12.86 -3.36
CA ALA A 374 17.03 -13.19 -4.20
C ALA A 374 16.51 -11.93 -4.92
N THR A 375 16.27 -10.84 -4.19
CA THR A 375 15.83 -9.56 -4.76
C THR A 375 16.80 -9.02 -5.82
N LEU A 376 18.11 -9.05 -5.58
CA LEU A 376 19.07 -8.57 -6.58
C LEU A 376 19.10 -9.41 -7.87
N LYS A 377 18.83 -10.73 -7.78
CA LYS A 377 18.67 -11.60 -8.95
C LYS A 377 17.33 -11.37 -9.66
N ASP A 378 16.28 -11.18 -8.88
CA ASP A 378 14.89 -10.96 -9.34
C ASP A 378 14.74 -9.62 -10.09
N GLU A 379 15.25 -8.52 -9.54
CA GLU A 379 15.27 -7.22 -10.24
C GLU A 379 16.11 -7.29 -11.54
N ALA A 380 17.23 -8.03 -11.55
CA ALA A 380 18.04 -8.25 -12.74
C ALA A 380 17.40 -9.21 -13.77
N ALA A 381 16.43 -10.02 -13.36
CA ALA A 381 15.58 -10.80 -14.27
C ALA A 381 14.42 -9.94 -14.80
N PHE A 382 13.75 -9.19 -13.93
CA PHE A 382 12.68 -8.26 -14.28
C PHE A 382 13.14 -7.18 -15.27
N ALA A 383 14.34 -6.63 -15.11
CA ALA A 383 14.93 -5.69 -16.07
C ALA A 383 15.23 -6.29 -17.48
N LYS A 384 15.11 -7.62 -17.63
CA LYS A 384 15.08 -8.31 -18.94
C LYS A 384 13.65 -8.57 -19.39
N GLU A 385 12.75 -8.93 -18.47
CA GLU A 385 11.34 -9.17 -18.79
C GLU A 385 10.63 -7.90 -19.26
N ALA A 386 10.87 -6.76 -18.60
CA ALA A 386 10.34 -5.45 -18.99
C ALA A 386 10.77 -4.98 -20.40
N LYS A 387 11.73 -5.68 -21.04
CA LYS A 387 12.15 -5.44 -22.43
C LYS A 387 11.51 -6.39 -23.44
N LYS A 388 10.82 -7.43 -22.99
CA LYS A 388 10.02 -8.32 -23.85
C LYS A 388 8.59 -7.83 -23.84
N ASP A 389 8.05 -7.49 -25.00
CA ASP A 389 6.67 -7.03 -25.11
C ASP A 389 6.01 -7.70 -26.33
N SER A 390 4.98 -8.52 -26.07
CA SER A 390 4.19 -9.21 -27.10
C SER A 390 3.55 -8.25 -28.11
N PHE A 391 3.24 -7.01 -27.69
CA PHE A 391 2.56 -6.00 -28.51
C PHE A 391 3.43 -4.76 -28.77
N GLY A 392 4.62 -4.67 -28.17
CA GLY A 392 5.53 -3.53 -28.27
C GLY A 392 5.95 -3.20 -29.71
N GLY A 393 6.03 -4.21 -30.59
CA GLY A 393 6.27 -4.07 -32.03
C GLY A 393 5.02 -3.93 -32.91
N THR A 394 3.80 -4.01 -32.36
CA THR A 394 2.57 -4.03 -33.16
C THR A 394 2.25 -2.62 -33.73
N PRO A 395 1.96 -2.51 -35.05
CA PRO A 395 1.53 -1.26 -35.67
C PRO A 395 0.19 -0.76 -35.11
N GLY A 396 0.02 0.56 -34.97
CA GLY A 396 -1.20 1.16 -34.38
C GLY A 396 -2.52 0.86 -35.12
N ALA A 397 -2.46 0.45 -36.40
CA ALA A 397 -3.61 -0.02 -37.17
C ALA A 397 -4.03 -1.48 -36.85
N GLN A 398 -3.16 -2.25 -36.19
CA GLN A 398 -3.36 -3.66 -35.79
C GLN A 398 -3.52 -3.82 -34.26
N LEU A 399 -3.83 -2.73 -33.57
CA LEU A 399 -4.20 -2.70 -32.15
C LEU A 399 -5.69 -2.37 -32.04
N LEU A 400 -6.40 -2.99 -31.09
CA LEU A 400 -7.72 -2.55 -30.62
C LEU A 400 -8.73 -2.31 -31.78
N THR A 401 -8.76 -3.17 -32.78
CA THR A 401 -9.60 -3.01 -33.99
C THR A 401 -11.09 -3.08 -33.69
N ASP A 402 -11.47 -3.78 -32.63
CA ASP A 402 -12.86 -4.15 -32.37
C ASP A 402 -13.56 -3.16 -31.42
N LEU A 403 -12.79 -2.23 -30.82
CA LEU A 403 -13.29 -1.13 -29.99
C LEU A 403 -13.40 0.21 -30.75
N ARG A 404 -13.12 0.25 -32.06
CA ARG A 404 -13.08 1.50 -32.83
C ARG A 404 -14.43 2.23 -32.81
N GLY A 405 -14.39 3.54 -32.57
CA GLY A 405 -15.60 4.37 -32.42
C GLY A 405 -16.30 4.27 -31.05
N LYS A 406 -15.76 3.49 -30.10
CA LYS A 406 -16.26 3.37 -28.73
C LYS A 406 -15.49 4.30 -27.79
N ASP A 407 -16.22 4.95 -26.88
CA ASP A 407 -15.62 5.67 -25.74
C ASP A 407 -15.24 4.64 -24.69
N VAL A 408 -13.95 4.52 -24.37
CA VAL A 408 -13.42 3.52 -23.42
C VAL A 408 -13.00 4.22 -22.14
N MET A 409 -13.51 3.73 -21.00
CA MET A 409 -13.12 4.20 -19.67
C MET A 409 -12.44 3.07 -18.92
N ILE A 410 -11.29 3.34 -18.30
CA ILE A 410 -10.57 2.46 -17.39
C ILE A 410 -10.59 3.14 -16.02
N ALA A 411 -11.48 2.70 -15.14
CA ALA A 411 -11.69 3.31 -13.84
C ALA A 411 -11.18 2.43 -12.69
N PHE A 412 -10.19 2.92 -11.95
CA PHE A 412 -9.73 2.29 -10.71
C PHE A 412 -10.52 2.85 -9.52
N ILE A 413 -11.00 1.96 -8.65
CA ILE A 413 -11.60 2.31 -7.36
C ILE A 413 -10.58 1.96 -6.27
N GLU A 414 -9.98 2.99 -5.67
CA GLU A 414 -8.95 2.88 -4.64
C GLU A 414 -9.37 1.95 -3.48
N SER A 415 -8.50 1.02 -3.12
CA SER A 415 -8.70 0.02 -2.06
C SER A 415 -9.92 -0.91 -2.24
N TYR A 416 -10.54 -1.00 -3.42
CA TYR A 416 -11.68 -1.91 -3.67
C TYR A 416 -11.25 -3.38 -3.80
N GLY A 417 -10.92 -4.02 -2.68
CA GLY A 417 -10.54 -5.43 -2.64
C GLY A 417 -11.71 -6.40 -2.48
N ARG A 418 -11.44 -7.70 -2.72
CA ARG A 418 -12.36 -8.83 -2.52
C ARG A 418 -13.01 -8.83 -1.12
N SER A 419 -12.30 -8.34 -0.10
CA SER A 419 -12.86 -8.20 1.26
C SER A 419 -14.05 -7.23 1.34
N ALA A 420 -14.23 -6.27 0.41
CA ALA A 420 -15.46 -5.45 0.37
C ALA A 420 -16.72 -6.31 0.17
N ILE A 421 -16.62 -7.33 -0.70
CA ILE A 421 -17.71 -8.18 -1.15
C ILE A 421 -17.88 -9.41 -0.23
N GLU A 422 -16.81 -9.85 0.44
CA GLU A 422 -16.83 -11.11 1.21
C GLU A 422 -16.68 -10.98 2.74
N ASP A 423 -16.23 -9.84 3.28
CA ASP A 423 -16.16 -9.66 4.74
C ASP A 423 -17.54 -9.40 5.35
N GLU A 424 -17.88 -10.10 6.43
CA GLU A 424 -19.21 -10.04 7.06
C GLU A 424 -19.65 -8.62 7.48
N ALA A 425 -18.70 -7.73 7.77
CA ALA A 425 -18.99 -6.35 8.18
C ALA A 425 -19.27 -5.39 7.01
N THR A 426 -18.96 -5.78 5.76
CA THR A 426 -19.14 -4.92 4.56
C THR A 426 -20.04 -5.54 3.51
N ALA A 427 -20.00 -6.86 3.35
CA ALA A 427 -20.64 -7.60 2.26
C ALA A 427 -22.10 -7.21 2.06
N ALA A 428 -22.92 -7.16 3.12
CA ALA A 428 -24.35 -6.87 2.99
C ALA A 428 -24.68 -5.50 2.35
N GLY A 429 -23.89 -4.45 2.63
CA GLY A 429 -24.10 -3.12 2.05
C GLY A 429 -23.51 -2.98 0.65
N VAL A 430 -22.34 -3.59 0.42
CA VAL A 430 -21.68 -3.64 -0.88
C VAL A 430 -22.49 -4.46 -1.88
N ASP A 431 -23.03 -5.62 -1.48
CA ASP A 431 -23.88 -6.49 -2.29
C ASP A 431 -25.21 -5.83 -2.68
N ALA A 432 -25.87 -5.16 -1.72
CA ALA A 432 -27.10 -4.41 -2.01
C ALA A 432 -26.84 -3.29 -3.03
N THR A 433 -25.69 -2.61 -2.92
CA THR A 433 -25.27 -1.57 -3.86
C THR A 433 -24.94 -2.14 -5.24
N LEU A 434 -24.15 -3.22 -5.31
CA LEU A 434 -23.80 -3.88 -6.58
C LEU A 434 -25.03 -4.43 -7.29
N THR A 435 -25.97 -5.05 -6.58
CA THR A 435 -27.25 -5.51 -7.13
C THR A 435 -28.05 -4.33 -7.74
N ALA A 436 -28.32 -3.29 -6.94
CA ALA A 436 -29.10 -2.13 -7.40
C ALA A 436 -28.44 -1.37 -8.56
N LYS A 437 -27.10 -1.31 -8.61
CA LYS A 437 -26.36 -0.69 -9.72
C LYS A 437 -26.25 -1.59 -10.95
N ASN A 438 -26.24 -2.91 -10.79
CA ASN A 438 -26.39 -3.84 -11.92
C ASN A 438 -27.78 -3.71 -12.58
N GLU A 439 -28.84 -3.59 -11.77
CA GLU A 439 -30.20 -3.32 -12.26
C GLU A 439 -30.30 -1.97 -12.98
N ALA A 440 -29.69 -0.92 -12.43
CA ALA A 440 -29.65 0.41 -13.06
C ALA A 440 -28.93 0.39 -14.43
N LEU A 441 -27.79 -0.28 -14.53
CA LEU A 441 -27.07 -0.52 -15.80
C LEU A 441 -27.95 -1.28 -16.80
N THR A 442 -28.56 -2.37 -16.36
CA THR A 442 -29.44 -3.22 -17.21
C THR A 442 -30.62 -2.42 -17.75
N LYS A 443 -31.25 -1.58 -16.90
CA LYS A 443 -32.34 -0.68 -17.29
C LYS A 443 -31.89 0.42 -18.25
N ALA A 444 -30.62 0.84 -18.20
CA ALA A 444 -30.00 1.78 -19.14
C ALA A 444 -29.45 1.11 -20.42
N GLY A 445 -29.71 -0.19 -20.63
CA GLY A 445 -29.33 -0.93 -21.84
C GLY A 445 -27.91 -1.54 -21.81
N TYR A 446 -27.17 -1.37 -20.72
CA TYR A 446 -25.86 -1.98 -20.53
C TYR A 446 -25.99 -3.46 -20.13
N SER A 447 -24.96 -4.22 -20.45
CA SER A 447 -24.67 -5.54 -19.87
C SER A 447 -23.25 -5.53 -19.31
N ALA A 448 -22.91 -6.49 -18.46
CA ALA A 448 -21.61 -6.54 -17.81
C ALA A 448 -21.14 -7.99 -17.63
N LYS A 449 -19.82 -8.18 -17.53
CA LYS A 449 -19.18 -9.40 -17.05
C LYS A 449 -18.07 -9.06 -16.07
N SER A 450 -17.86 -9.88 -15.04
CA SER A 450 -16.92 -9.61 -13.95
C SER A 450 -16.19 -10.85 -13.43
N GLY A 451 -14.98 -10.64 -12.92
CA GLY A 451 -14.05 -11.67 -12.45
C GLY A 451 -13.07 -11.13 -11.39
N TRP A 452 -12.04 -11.91 -11.07
CA TRP A 452 -11.06 -11.55 -10.03
C TRP A 452 -9.64 -11.37 -10.60
N LEU A 453 -8.96 -10.30 -10.18
CA LEU A 453 -7.53 -10.10 -10.40
C LEU A 453 -6.76 -10.12 -9.08
N THR A 454 -5.71 -10.92 -8.95
CA THR A 454 -4.75 -10.83 -7.84
C THR A 454 -3.82 -9.64 -8.08
N SER A 455 -3.87 -8.64 -7.20
CA SER A 455 -3.07 -7.42 -7.27
C SER A 455 -1.60 -7.63 -6.88
N ALA A 456 -0.72 -6.85 -7.50
CA ALA A 456 0.70 -6.78 -7.17
C ALA A 456 0.97 -6.05 -5.84
N THR A 457 0.05 -5.23 -5.35
CA THR A 457 0.17 -4.48 -4.08
C THR A 457 -0.98 -4.79 -3.11
N TYR A 458 -0.97 -4.19 -1.91
CA TYR A 458 -1.92 -4.45 -0.83
C TYR A 458 -1.86 -3.32 0.21
N GLY A 459 -3.01 -2.74 0.60
CA GLY A 459 -3.09 -1.71 1.64
C GLY A 459 -2.49 -0.35 1.28
N GLY A 460 -2.15 -0.13 0.01
CA GLY A 460 -1.55 1.12 -0.47
C GLY A 460 -0.62 0.91 -1.66
N SER A 461 0.05 2.00 -2.06
CA SER A 461 0.89 2.08 -3.26
C SER A 461 0.14 1.72 -4.54
N SER A 462 -1.08 2.25 -4.69
CA SER A 462 -2.02 1.99 -5.80
C SER A 462 -1.43 2.15 -7.20
N TRP A 463 -0.47 3.08 -7.39
CA TRP A 463 0.29 3.23 -8.64
C TRP A 463 1.02 1.95 -9.09
N LEU A 464 1.39 1.06 -8.17
CA LEU A 464 1.97 -0.26 -8.47
C LEU A 464 0.93 -1.21 -9.10
N GLY A 465 -0.31 -1.18 -8.59
CA GLY A 465 -1.45 -1.88 -9.16
C GLY A 465 -1.83 -1.35 -10.54
N HIS A 466 -2.00 -0.02 -10.67
CA HIS A 466 -2.33 0.63 -11.94
C HIS A 466 -1.29 0.29 -13.02
N SER A 467 0.00 0.41 -12.68
CA SER A 467 1.08 0.06 -13.60
C SER A 467 1.10 -1.42 -13.96
N THR A 468 0.81 -2.31 -13.00
CA THR A 468 0.74 -3.75 -13.27
C THR A 468 -0.36 -4.09 -14.28
N PHE A 469 -1.56 -3.55 -14.07
CA PHE A 469 -2.70 -3.73 -14.96
C PHE A 469 -2.46 -3.14 -16.35
N LEU A 470 -1.93 -1.91 -16.43
CA LEU A 470 -1.74 -1.19 -17.68
C LEU A 470 -0.53 -1.68 -18.48
N SER A 471 0.59 -2.00 -17.84
CA SER A 471 1.81 -2.42 -18.56
C SER A 471 1.91 -3.93 -18.76
N GLY A 472 1.06 -4.74 -18.14
CA GLY A 472 1.13 -6.20 -18.25
C GLY A 472 2.37 -6.83 -17.61
N LEU A 473 2.99 -6.14 -16.65
CA LEU A 473 4.18 -6.60 -15.93
C LEU A 473 3.91 -6.61 -14.43
N TRP A 474 4.41 -7.62 -13.71
CA TRP A 474 4.25 -7.69 -12.25
C TRP A 474 5.08 -6.62 -11.51
N ILE A 475 4.49 -5.45 -11.26
CA ILE A 475 5.13 -4.31 -10.61
C ILE A 475 4.68 -4.31 -9.14
N ASN A 476 5.35 -5.13 -8.31
CA ASN A 476 5.04 -5.30 -6.88
C ASN A 476 5.97 -4.48 -5.95
N ASN A 477 6.84 -3.63 -6.49
CA ASN A 477 7.73 -2.77 -5.72
C ASN A 477 8.20 -1.54 -6.53
N GLN A 478 8.76 -0.56 -5.82
CA GLN A 478 9.12 0.75 -6.37
C GLN A 478 10.36 0.74 -7.29
N ASN A 479 11.23 -0.27 -7.21
CA ASN A 479 12.35 -0.43 -8.14
C ASN A 479 11.87 -0.96 -9.50
N ARG A 480 10.93 -1.91 -9.50
CA ARG A 480 10.23 -2.35 -10.72
C ARG A 480 9.46 -1.22 -11.39
N TYR A 481 8.75 -0.41 -10.62
CA TYR A 481 8.05 0.78 -11.11
C TYR A 481 8.99 1.70 -11.88
N ARG A 482 10.09 2.14 -11.23
CA ARG A 482 11.14 2.96 -11.86
C ARG A 482 11.80 2.32 -13.08
N THR A 483 11.99 0.99 -13.06
CA THR A 483 12.59 0.24 -14.18
C THR A 483 11.67 0.24 -15.42
N VAL A 484 10.35 0.21 -15.22
CA VAL A 484 9.35 0.22 -16.29
C VAL A 484 9.07 1.64 -16.79
N THR A 485 8.83 2.60 -15.89
CA THR A 485 8.48 3.99 -16.27
C THR A 485 9.64 4.76 -16.91
N ALA A 486 10.88 4.29 -16.75
CA ALA A 486 12.06 4.79 -17.49
C ALA A 486 12.29 4.07 -18.84
N GLY A 487 11.39 3.17 -19.25
CA GLY A 487 11.48 2.38 -20.49
C GLY A 487 10.38 2.68 -21.50
N GLU A 488 10.33 1.89 -22.57
CA GLU A 488 9.43 2.06 -23.73
C GLU A 488 8.37 0.93 -23.85
N HIS A 489 8.12 0.20 -22.75
CA HIS A 489 7.15 -0.91 -22.73
C HIS A 489 5.73 -0.42 -22.98
N LEU A 490 4.94 -1.10 -23.82
CA LEU A 490 3.65 -0.60 -24.25
C LEU A 490 2.60 -0.71 -23.13
N THR A 491 2.17 0.42 -22.58
CA THR A 491 0.98 0.46 -21.72
C THR A 491 -0.30 0.24 -22.53
N LEU A 492 -1.36 -0.24 -21.90
CA LEU A 492 -2.69 -0.34 -22.52
C LEU A 492 -3.16 1.03 -23.01
N THR A 493 -3.00 2.06 -22.19
CA THR A 493 -3.26 3.48 -22.50
C THR A 493 -2.40 3.97 -23.68
N GLY A 494 -1.10 3.66 -23.68
CA GLY A 494 -0.20 3.91 -24.82
C GLY A 494 -0.55 3.12 -26.09
N ALA A 495 -1.16 1.92 -25.97
CA ALA A 495 -1.65 1.15 -27.10
C ALA A 495 -2.82 1.88 -27.79
N PHE A 496 -3.79 2.40 -27.01
CA PHE A 496 -4.85 3.27 -27.52
C PHE A 496 -4.28 4.51 -28.23
N GLN A 497 -3.32 5.21 -27.60
CA GLN A 497 -2.68 6.41 -28.16
C GLN A 497 -1.95 6.14 -29.48
N ARG A 498 -1.11 5.09 -29.52
CA ARG A 498 -0.34 4.67 -30.70
C ARG A 498 -1.21 4.45 -31.93
N THR A 499 -2.49 4.14 -31.76
CA THR A 499 -3.42 3.97 -32.88
C THR A 499 -3.89 5.26 -33.53
N GLY A 500 -3.78 6.41 -32.84
CA GLY A 500 -4.24 7.72 -33.30
C GLY A 500 -5.76 7.93 -33.43
N ALA A 501 -6.60 6.89 -33.22
CA ALA A 501 -8.06 7.02 -33.42
C ALA A 501 -8.83 7.54 -32.21
N TRP A 502 -8.24 7.45 -31.01
CA TRP A 502 -8.77 8.07 -29.80
C TRP A 502 -8.04 9.37 -29.48
N ARG A 503 -8.62 10.14 -28.55
CA ARG A 503 -7.89 11.09 -27.69
C ARG A 503 -7.71 10.41 -26.33
N THR A 504 -6.50 10.36 -25.80
CA THR A 504 -6.20 9.67 -24.52
C THR A 504 -6.11 10.67 -23.37
N VAL A 505 -6.85 10.44 -22.28
CA VAL A 505 -6.93 11.38 -21.15
C VAL A 505 -6.81 10.69 -19.79
N GLY A 506 -6.13 11.34 -18.84
CA GLY A 506 -6.05 10.92 -17.44
C GLY A 506 -6.83 11.84 -16.51
N VAL A 507 -7.56 11.28 -15.55
CA VAL A 507 -8.25 11.98 -14.45
C VAL A 507 -7.61 11.52 -13.14
N MET A 508 -6.76 12.38 -12.57
CA MET A 508 -5.75 11.99 -11.58
C MET A 508 -5.84 12.82 -10.28
N PRO A 509 -6.95 12.75 -9.53
CA PRO A 509 -7.17 13.59 -8.35
C PRO A 509 -6.14 13.38 -7.22
N GLY A 510 -5.52 12.19 -7.12
CA GLY A 510 -4.43 11.94 -6.15
C GLY A 510 -3.12 12.69 -6.46
N VAL A 511 -2.90 13.11 -7.72
CA VAL A 511 -1.64 13.74 -8.16
C VAL A 511 -1.64 15.22 -7.76
N GLN A 512 -0.83 15.56 -6.75
CA GLN A 512 -0.68 16.90 -6.16
C GLN A 512 0.71 17.52 -6.43
N LYS A 513 1.57 16.80 -7.15
CA LYS A 513 2.99 17.13 -7.41
C LYS A 513 3.27 16.79 -8.88
N ASN A 514 4.30 17.41 -9.47
CA ASN A 514 4.66 17.12 -10.86
C ASN A 514 5.08 15.65 -11.02
N TRP A 515 4.43 14.92 -11.93
CA TRP A 515 4.58 13.48 -12.12
C TRP A 515 5.25 13.18 -13.49
N PRO A 516 6.60 13.20 -13.57
CA PRO A 516 7.31 12.98 -14.83
C PRO A 516 7.11 11.56 -15.40
N GLU A 517 6.88 10.57 -14.54
CA GLU A 517 6.56 9.19 -14.92
C GLU A 517 5.20 9.08 -15.64
N GLY A 518 4.30 10.06 -15.50
CA GLY A 518 3.03 10.12 -16.23
C GLY A 518 3.18 10.03 -17.76
N LYS A 519 4.36 10.39 -18.30
CA LYS A 519 4.69 10.24 -19.72
C LYS A 519 4.69 8.79 -20.22
N PHE A 520 4.98 7.82 -19.35
CA PHE A 520 5.02 6.39 -19.69
C PHE A 520 3.66 5.84 -20.14
N TYR A 521 2.57 6.45 -19.70
CA TYR A 521 1.20 5.98 -19.95
C TYR A 521 0.62 6.48 -21.29
N GLY A 522 1.34 7.30 -22.06
CA GLY A 522 0.88 7.72 -23.39
C GLY A 522 -0.47 8.48 -23.38
N LEU A 523 -0.67 9.34 -22.40
CA LEU A 523 -1.87 10.17 -22.28
C LEU A 523 -1.65 11.51 -23.00
N ASP A 524 -2.55 11.88 -23.92
CA ASP A 524 -2.51 13.16 -24.66
C ASP A 524 -2.76 14.36 -23.74
N ASN A 525 -3.52 14.16 -22.65
CA ASN A 525 -3.66 15.11 -21.55
C ASN A 525 -3.83 14.36 -20.21
N VAL A 526 -3.33 14.94 -19.13
CA VAL A 526 -3.66 14.53 -17.76
C VAL A 526 -4.31 15.74 -17.08
N TYR A 527 -5.35 15.50 -16.28
CA TYR A 527 -5.92 16.48 -15.36
C TYR A 527 -5.60 16.04 -13.94
N ASP A 528 -4.61 16.70 -13.32
CA ASP A 528 -4.27 16.46 -11.92
C ASP A 528 -5.14 17.29 -10.95
N SER A 529 -4.92 17.11 -9.63
CA SER A 529 -5.72 17.80 -8.60
C SER A 529 -5.83 19.32 -8.77
N ARG A 530 -4.83 19.95 -9.42
CA ARG A 530 -4.73 21.40 -9.68
C ARG A 530 -5.54 21.84 -10.91
N GLU A 531 -5.84 20.91 -11.80
CA GLU A 531 -6.45 21.17 -13.12
C GLU A 531 -7.92 20.73 -13.18
N LEU A 532 -8.34 19.84 -12.27
CA LEU A 532 -9.74 19.46 -12.08
C LEU A 532 -10.59 20.61 -11.50
N GLY A 533 -9.96 21.63 -10.89
CA GLY A 533 -10.61 22.86 -10.42
C GLY A 533 -11.60 22.62 -9.28
N TYR A 534 -11.17 21.95 -8.22
CA TYR A 534 -11.99 21.68 -7.03
C TYR A 534 -11.71 22.71 -5.93
N GLU A 535 -12.75 23.40 -5.47
CA GLU A 535 -12.69 24.45 -4.45
C GLU A 535 -13.32 24.00 -3.10
N GLY A 536 -13.71 22.72 -3.00
CA GLY A 536 -14.28 22.15 -1.77
C GLY A 536 -13.24 21.62 -0.78
N PRO A 537 -13.68 21.06 0.36
CA PRO A 537 -12.78 20.48 1.35
C PRO A 537 -12.23 19.10 0.90
N LYS A 538 -11.04 18.76 1.40
CA LYS A 538 -10.52 17.38 1.31
C LYS A 538 -11.34 16.44 2.19
N PHE A 539 -11.50 15.20 1.73
CA PHE A 539 -12.03 14.11 2.56
C PHE A 539 -10.86 13.27 3.06
N SER A 540 -10.27 13.76 4.16
CA SER A 540 -8.99 13.29 4.72
C SER A 540 -7.86 13.29 3.67
N TRP A 541 -7.42 12.12 3.19
CA TRP A 541 -6.37 12.03 2.18
C TRP A 541 -6.86 12.44 0.78
N SER A 542 -8.11 12.10 0.45
CA SER A 542 -8.67 12.39 -0.87
C SER A 542 -8.80 13.90 -1.07
N THR A 543 -8.28 14.37 -2.20
CA THR A 543 -8.32 15.78 -2.60
C THR A 543 -9.72 16.26 -2.92
N MET A 544 -10.59 15.39 -3.44
CA MET A 544 -11.95 15.70 -3.89
C MET A 544 -12.81 14.43 -3.98
N PRO A 545 -14.14 14.53 -3.75
CA PRO A 545 -15.06 13.39 -3.90
C PRO A 545 -15.08 12.82 -5.33
N ASP A 546 -15.33 11.52 -5.45
CA ASP A 546 -15.33 10.82 -6.75
C ASP A 546 -16.41 11.37 -7.70
N GLN A 547 -17.59 11.68 -7.16
CA GLN A 547 -18.65 12.40 -7.87
C GLN A 547 -18.19 13.76 -8.43
N TYR A 548 -17.30 14.48 -7.72
CA TYR A 548 -16.70 15.71 -8.25
C TYR A 548 -15.72 15.41 -9.38
N ALA A 549 -14.79 14.46 -9.20
CA ALA A 549 -13.81 14.11 -10.22
C ALA A 549 -14.48 13.66 -11.54
N LEU A 550 -15.58 12.91 -11.44
CA LEU A 550 -16.41 12.50 -12.58
C LEU A 550 -17.19 13.68 -13.20
N SER A 551 -17.74 14.59 -12.39
CA SER A 551 -18.38 15.83 -12.89
C SER A 551 -17.38 16.75 -13.61
N ALA A 552 -16.16 16.87 -13.09
CA ALA A 552 -15.06 17.58 -13.73
C ALA A 552 -14.66 16.91 -15.06
N PHE A 553 -14.60 15.58 -15.12
CA PHE A 553 -14.31 14.84 -16.36
C PHE A 553 -15.37 15.07 -17.46
N GLU A 554 -16.67 15.08 -17.13
CA GLU A 554 -17.74 15.46 -18.07
C GLU A 554 -17.56 16.89 -18.58
N ARG A 555 -17.33 17.84 -17.67
CA ARG A 555 -17.13 19.26 -17.97
C ARG A 555 -15.86 19.53 -18.81
N LEU A 556 -14.79 18.77 -18.59
CA LEU A 556 -13.46 19.00 -19.16
C LEU A 556 -13.18 18.21 -20.44
N GLU A 557 -13.79 17.03 -20.63
CA GLU A 557 -13.55 16.18 -21.82
C GLU A 557 -14.82 15.52 -22.34
N HIS A 558 -15.51 14.73 -21.51
CA HIS A 558 -16.46 13.74 -22.01
C HIS A 558 -17.75 14.34 -22.60
N GLY A 559 -18.30 15.39 -21.99
CA GLY A 559 -19.49 16.11 -22.45
C GLY A 559 -19.23 17.16 -23.54
N LYS A 560 -17.97 17.35 -23.96
CA LYS A 560 -17.62 18.27 -25.05
C LYS A 560 -17.94 17.67 -26.42
N LYS A 561 -18.09 18.51 -27.44
CA LYS A 561 -18.06 18.08 -28.85
C LYS A 561 -16.63 17.67 -29.21
N ARG A 562 -16.46 16.48 -29.81
CA ARG A 562 -15.16 15.85 -30.10
C ARG A 562 -15.21 15.11 -31.44
N ASP A 563 -14.15 15.21 -32.24
CA ASP A 563 -14.01 14.50 -33.52
C ASP A 563 -13.47 13.06 -33.37
N LYS A 564 -13.09 12.67 -32.15
CA LYS A 564 -12.60 11.33 -31.80
C LYS A 564 -13.30 10.80 -30.55
N PRO A 565 -13.48 9.48 -30.42
CA PRO A 565 -13.78 8.87 -29.13
C PRO A 565 -12.64 9.11 -28.12
N LEU A 566 -12.97 9.04 -26.84
CA LEU A 566 -12.01 9.10 -25.73
C LEU A 566 -11.56 7.70 -25.33
N MET A 567 -10.29 7.58 -24.93
CA MET A 567 -9.89 6.58 -23.96
C MET A 567 -9.48 7.31 -22.69
N SER A 568 -10.08 6.95 -21.55
CA SER A 568 -9.96 7.70 -20.30
C SER A 568 -9.47 6.81 -19.16
N GLU A 569 -8.32 7.12 -18.57
CA GLU A 569 -7.85 6.53 -17.32
C GLU A 569 -8.35 7.38 -16.15
N ILE A 570 -9.13 6.80 -15.24
CA ILE A 570 -9.82 7.53 -14.16
C ILE A 570 -9.48 6.89 -12.82
N ILE A 571 -8.86 7.64 -11.91
CA ILE A 571 -8.51 7.16 -10.57
C ILE A 571 -9.49 7.75 -9.55
N LEU A 572 -10.37 6.91 -9.01
CA LEU A 572 -11.31 7.27 -7.94
C LEU A 572 -10.66 7.01 -6.58
N THR A 573 -10.83 7.93 -5.63
CA THR A 573 -9.97 8.03 -4.42
C THR A 573 -10.73 8.22 -3.11
N SER A 574 -12.06 8.35 -3.14
CA SER A 574 -12.87 8.57 -1.93
C SER A 574 -12.94 7.36 -1.00
N SER A 575 -12.52 6.19 -1.47
CA SER A 575 -12.35 4.95 -0.72
C SER A 575 -10.92 4.72 -0.18
N HIS A 576 -10.06 5.73 -0.21
CA HIS A 576 -8.76 5.70 0.49
C HIS A 576 -8.95 5.77 2.02
N GLN A 577 -7.98 5.22 2.77
CA GLN A 577 -7.88 5.41 4.23
C GLN A 577 -7.85 6.91 4.60
N PRO A 578 -8.39 7.33 5.77
CA PRO A 578 -8.88 6.52 6.89
C PRO A 578 -10.38 6.17 6.82
N TRP A 579 -11.03 6.34 5.66
CA TRP A 579 -12.46 6.08 5.44
C TRP A 579 -13.42 6.95 6.29
N ALA A 580 -12.94 8.09 6.78
CA ALA A 580 -13.73 9.13 7.43
C ALA A 580 -13.08 10.51 7.21
N PRO A 581 -13.86 11.61 7.14
CA PRO A 581 -15.29 11.61 6.81
C PRO A 581 -15.51 11.01 5.40
N ILE A 582 -16.72 10.49 5.12
CA ILE A 582 -17.09 9.96 3.80
C ILE A 582 -17.98 11.00 3.09
N PRO A 583 -17.77 11.28 1.79
CA PRO A 583 -18.69 12.07 1.00
C PRO A 583 -20.11 11.45 0.93
N LYS A 584 -21.08 12.24 0.47
CA LYS A 584 -22.45 11.79 0.22
C LYS A 584 -22.82 12.13 -1.20
N MET A 585 -23.54 11.23 -1.87
CA MET A 585 -24.09 11.49 -3.21
C MET A 585 -25.10 12.64 -3.12
N ILE A 586 -24.91 13.65 -3.96
CA ILE A 586 -25.83 14.79 -4.13
C ILE A 586 -26.38 14.80 -5.58
N PRO A 587 -27.43 15.59 -5.89
CA PRO A 587 -27.84 15.80 -7.27
C PRO A 587 -26.67 16.34 -8.12
N TRP A 588 -26.44 15.75 -9.29
CA TRP A 588 -25.29 16.05 -10.16
C TRP A 588 -25.20 17.52 -10.59
N ASP A 589 -26.33 18.22 -10.65
CA ASP A 589 -26.49 19.65 -10.93
C ASP A 589 -26.04 20.56 -9.75
N GLN A 590 -25.95 20.01 -8.53
CA GLN A 590 -25.55 20.74 -7.32
C GLN A 590 -24.05 20.60 -7.00
N VAL A 591 -23.31 19.78 -7.75
CA VAL A 591 -21.88 19.49 -7.53
C VAL A 591 -20.99 20.72 -7.71
N GLY A 592 -21.30 21.58 -8.69
CA GLY A 592 -20.69 22.89 -8.87
C GLY A 592 -19.16 22.88 -9.02
N ASP A 593 -18.50 23.66 -8.16
CA ASP A 593 -17.04 23.74 -7.96
C ASP A 593 -16.55 22.83 -6.80
N GLY A 594 -17.47 22.18 -6.09
CA GLY A 594 -17.19 21.36 -4.91
C GLY A 594 -17.43 22.04 -3.56
N SER A 595 -17.66 23.36 -3.50
CA SER A 595 -17.91 24.10 -2.24
C SER A 595 -19.09 23.53 -1.43
N VAL A 596 -20.11 22.99 -2.10
CA VAL A 596 -21.25 22.27 -1.52
C VAL A 596 -20.85 21.16 -0.53
N TYR A 597 -19.68 20.53 -0.72
CA TYR A 597 -19.21 19.46 0.17
C TYR A 597 -18.70 19.97 1.53
N GLU A 598 -18.51 21.28 1.75
CA GLU A 598 -18.18 21.85 3.07
C GLU A 598 -19.16 21.42 4.17
N GLY A 599 -20.46 21.42 3.89
CA GLY A 599 -21.49 21.00 4.85
C GLY A 599 -21.54 19.48 5.06
N ILE A 600 -20.97 18.71 4.12
CA ILE A 600 -20.96 17.24 4.14
C ILE A 600 -19.75 16.73 4.91
N GLU A 601 -18.58 17.35 4.71
CA GLU A 601 -17.33 17.06 5.42
C GLU A 601 -17.46 17.38 6.91
N LYS A 602 -17.87 18.61 7.26
CA LYS A 602 -18.07 19.06 8.65
C LYS A 602 -19.17 18.31 9.41
N ALA A 603 -20.05 17.60 8.70
CA ALA A 603 -21.09 16.73 9.27
C ALA A 603 -20.77 15.23 9.12
N GLY A 604 -19.52 14.91 8.78
CA GLY A 604 -18.98 13.55 8.75
C GLY A 604 -18.48 13.09 10.13
N LYS A 605 -17.71 12.00 10.13
CA LYS A 605 -17.05 11.46 11.33
C LYS A 605 -15.61 11.91 11.39
N ASP A 606 -15.10 12.14 12.60
CA ASP A 606 -13.66 12.31 12.83
C ASP A 606 -12.92 10.99 12.52
N PRO A 607 -11.81 11.02 11.77
CA PRO A 607 -10.95 9.85 11.57
C PRO A 607 -10.55 9.10 12.85
N ALA A 608 -10.28 9.79 13.94
CA ALA A 608 -9.80 9.19 15.19
C ALA A 608 -10.88 8.33 15.89
N ASP A 609 -12.16 8.70 15.77
CA ASP A 609 -13.28 7.96 16.34
C ASP A 609 -13.58 6.63 15.61
N VAL A 610 -13.07 6.51 14.37
CA VAL A 610 -13.31 5.39 13.44
C VAL A 610 -12.08 4.49 13.31
N PHE A 611 -10.92 5.04 12.96
CA PHE A 611 -9.77 4.31 12.43
C PHE A 611 -9.13 3.31 13.41
N TYR A 612 -9.22 3.60 14.72
CA TYR A 612 -8.70 2.73 15.78
C TYR A 612 -9.72 1.71 16.32
N ASP A 613 -10.96 1.73 15.82
CA ASP A 613 -12.02 0.80 16.18
C ASP A 613 -12.21 -0.22 15.05
N SER A 614 -11.77 -1.46 15.28
CA SER A 614 -11.73 -2.51 14.25
C SER A 614 -13.09 -2.88 13.66
N LYS A 615 -14.20 -2.53 14.32
CA LYS A 615 -15.55 -2.72 13.76
C LYS A 615 -15.96 -1.49 12.95
N LYS A 616 -15.85 -0.28 13.51
CA LYS A 616 -16.24 0.95 12.79
C LYS A 616 -15.43 1.13 11.51
N VAL A 617 -14.12 0.89 11.54
CA VAL A 617 -13.25 1.08 10.37
C VAL A 617 -13.64 0.16 9.20
N LYS A 618 -14.10 -1.08 9.48
CA LYS A 618 -14.69 -1.97 8.47
C LYS A 618 -16.01 -1.41 7.94
N GLU A 619 -16.93 -1.03 8.82
CA GLU A 619 -18.24 -0.49 8.41
C GLU A 619 -18.11 0.78 7.55
N GLU A 620 -17.19 1.69 7.89
CA GLU A 620 -16.94 2.92 7.13
C GLU A 620 -16.18 2.65 5.82
N TYR A 621 -15.19 1.75 5.81
CA TYR A 621 -14.57 1.26 4.56
C TYR A 621 -15.64 0.72 3.59
N GLY A 622 -16.53 -0.15 4.07
CA GLY A 622 -17.63 -0.69 3.26
C GLY A 622 -18.56 0.38 2.71
N LYS A 623 -18.81 1.48 3.45
CA LYS A 623 -19.61 2.63 2.99
C LYS A 623 -18.87 3.49 1.96
N SER A 624 -17.54 3.62 2.08
CA SER A 624 -16.73 4.35 1.09
C SER A 624 -16.73 3.66 -0.28
N ILE A 625 -16.61 2.33 -0.30
CA ILE A 625 -16.75 1.52 -1.52
C ILE A 625 -18.15 1.69 -2.13
N GLN A 626 -19.22 1.66 -1.32
CA GLN A 626 -20.57 1.92 -1.81
C GLN A 626 -20.67 3.32 -2.45
N TYR A 627 -20.09 4.36 -1.84
CA TYR A 627 -20.07 5.71 -2.40
C TYR A 627 -19.32 5.79 -3.75
N SER A 628 -18.15 5.16 -3.87
CA SER A 628 -17.36 5.17 -5.12
C SER A 628 -18.05 4.38 -6.24
N VAL A 629 -18.62 3.22 -5.94
CA VAL A 629 -19.44 2.44 -6.91
C VAL A 629 -20.70 3.22 -7.30
N ASN A 630 -21.37 3.87 -6.36
CA ASN A 630 -22.51 4.76 -6.67
C ASN A 630 -22.09 5.89 -7.61
N SER A 631 -20.99 6.58 -7.30
CA SER A 631 -20.45 7.69 -8.11
C SER A 631 -20.17 7.25 -9.56
N LEU A 632 -19.46 6.14 -9.75
CA LEU A 632 -19.06 5.65 -11.07
C LEU A 632 -20.25 5.14 -11.89
N ILE A 633 -21.16 4.37 -11.29
CA ILE A 633 -22.25 3.77 -12.05
C ILE A 633 -23.38 4.78 -12.33
N ASP A 634 -23.70 5.69 -11.40
CA ASP A 634 -24.65 6.77 -11.69
C ASP A 634 -24.11 7.76 -12.72
N TYR A 635 -22.79 7.90 -12.84
CA TYR A 635 -22.16 8.64 -13.94
C TYR A 635 -22.41 7.96 -15.29
N VAL A 636 -22.10 6.66 -15.42
CA VAL A 636 -22.29 5.94 -16.68
C VAL A 636 -23.76 5.80 -17.07
N VAL A 637 -24.66 5.60 -16.10
CA VAL A 637 -26.12 5.58 -16.33
C VAL A 637 -26.66 6.95 -16.79
N LYS A 638 -26.05 8.07 -16.36
CA LYS A 638 -26.50 9.43 -16.72
C LYS A 638 -25.88 9.97 -18.01
N TYR A 639 -24.57 9.79 -18.21
CA TYR A 639 -23.81 10.44 -19.29
C TYR A 639 -23.27 9.45 -20.33
N GLY A 640 -23.25 8.15 -20.04
CA GLY A 640 -22.81 7.12 -20.97
C GLY A 640 -23.72 7.00 -22.20
N SER A 641 -23.18 6.41 -23.27
CA SER A 641 -23.89 6.16 -24.52
C SER A 641 -23.85 4.68 -24.92
N LYS A 642 -24.59 4.33 -25.97
CA LYS A 642 -24.50 3.02 -26.64
C LYS A 642 -23.08 2.65 -27.13
N ASN A 643 -22.19 3.63 -27.24
CA ASN A 643 -20.78 3.46 -27.64
C ASN A 643 -19.83 3.40 -26.43
N THR A 644 -20.32 3.52 -25.19
CA THR A 644 -19.48 3.50 -23.99
C THR A 644 -19.13 2.07 -23.57
N VAL A 645 -17.84 1.86 -23.27
CA VAL A 645 -17.28 0.65 -22.65
C VAL A 645 -16.55 1.08 -21.38
N LEU A 646 -17.02 0.64 -20.22
CA LEU A 646 -16.34 0.84 -18.94
C LEU A 646 -15.64 -0.46 -18.54
N VAL A 647 -14.32 -0.42 -18.42
CA VAL A 647 -13.56 -1.36 -17.61
C VAL A 647 -13.40 -0.72 -16.24
N PHE A 648 -13.80 -1.38 -15.16
CA PHE A 648 -13.54 -0.89 -13.81
C PHE A 648 -13.10 -2.00 -12.87
N LEU A 649 -12.24 -1.65 -11.91
CA LEU A 649 -11.61 -2.60 -10.99
C LEU A 649 -11.16 -1.95 -9.69
N GLY A 650 -10.89 -2.78 -8.69
CA GLY A 650 -10.00 -2.37 -7.61
C GLY A 650 -8.54 -2.35 -8.04
N ASP A 651 -7.72 -1.58 -7.33
CA ASP A 651 -6.26 -1.56 -7.43
C ASP A 651 -5.60 -2.51 -6.42
N HIS A 652 -6.13 -2.59 -5.19
CA HIS A 652 -5.73 -3.51 -4.13
C HIS A 652 -6.79 -3.66 -3.03
N GLN A 653 -6.52 -4.55 -2.07
CA GLN A 653 -7.24 -4.63 -0.80
C GLN A 653 -6.93 -3.43 0.12
N PRO A 654 -7.82 -3.08 1.07
CA PRO A 654 -7.48 -2.16 2.16
C PRO A 654 -6.48 -2.81 3.13
N LEU A 655 -6.00 -2.01 4.10
CA LEU A 655 -5.09 -2.45 5.17
C LEU A 655 -5.48 -3.78 5.82
N ALA A 656 -4.50 -4.58 6.24
CA ALA A 656 -4.73 -5.90 6.86
C ALA A 656 -5.52 -5.83 8.19
N SER A 657 -5.60 -4.66 8.82
CA SER A 657 -6.48 -4.38 9.96
C SER A 657 -7.98 -4.36 9.59
N VAL A 658 -8.30 -4.09 8.32
CA VAL A 658 -9.66 -4.00 7.77
C VAL A 658 -10.03 -5.27 7.02
N SER A 659 -9.18 -5.73 6.10
CA SER A 659 -9.41 -6.93 5.28
C SER A 659 -9.12 -8.24 6.05
N GLY A 660 -8.31 -8.18 7.12
CA GLY A 660 -7.90 -9.32 7.93
C GLY A 660 -6.55 -9.91 7.49
N SER A 661 -5.79 -10.48 8.43
CA SER A 661 -4.40 -10.90 8.21
C SER A 661 -4.18 -12.01 7.18
N ASN A 662 -5.25 -12.66 6.75
CA ASN A 662 -5.23 -13.83 5.85
C ASN A 662 -6.03 -13.56 4.55
N ALA A 663 -6.45 -12.33 4.29
CA ALA A 663 -7.16 -11.99 3.05
C ALA A 663 -6.26 -12.19 1.82
N SER A 664 -6.84 -12.71 0.73
CA SER A 664 -6.13 -12.79 -0.57
C SER A 664 -5.83 -11.39 -1.11
N ARG A 665 -4.95 -11.29 -2.13
CA ARG A 665 -4.65 -10.04 -2.83
C ARG A 665 -5.66 -9.69 -3.93
N ASP A 666 -6.81 -10.35 -3.96
CA ASP A 666 -7.73 -10.24 -5.08
C ASP A 666 -8.57 -8.96 -5.02
N VAL A 667 -8.82 -8.42 -6.20
CA VAL A 667 -9.72 -7.29 -6.48
C VAL A 667 -10.73 -7.73 -7.54
N PRO A 668 -11.98 -7.26 -7.49
CA PRO A 668 -12.94 -7.48 -8.56
C PRO A 668 -12.54 -6.64 -9.78
N VAL A 669 -12.84 -7.15 -10.97
CA VAL A 669 -12.78 -6.44 -12.25
C VAL A 669 -14.09 -6.66 -12.99
N SER A 670 -14.59 -5.64 -13.68
CA SER A 670 -15.79 -5.69 -14.52
C SER A 670 -15.53 -5.02 -15.86
N ILE A 671 -16.09 -5.60 -16.94
CA ILE A 671 -16.28 -4.91 -18.22
C ILE A 671 -17.78 -4.72 -18.43
N VAL A 672 -18.19 -3.48 -18.70
CA VAL A 672 -19.58 -3.03 -18.86
C VAL A 672 -19.72 -2.37 -20.23
N ALA A 673 -20.67 -2.82 -21.05
CA ALA A 673 -20.91 -2.29 -22.39
C ALA A 673 -22.39 -2.41 -22.79
N HIS A 674 -22.88 -1.45 -23.58
CA HIS A 674 -24.20 -1.54 -24.21
C HIS A 674 -24.14 -2.35 -25.52
N ASP A 675 -23.02 -2.32 -26.22
CA ASP A 675 -22.78 -3.18 -27.38
C ASP A 675 -22.35 -4.58 -26.91
N LYS A 676 -23.23 -5.58 -27.12
CA LYS A 676 -22.99 -6.97 -26.74
C LYS A 676 -21.74 -7.56 -27.40
N SER A 677 -21.38 -7.13 -28.61
CA SER A 677 -20.17 -7.60 -29.30
C SER A 677 -18.86 -7.24 -28.60
N VAL A 678 -18.90 -6.40 -27.54
CA VAL A 678 -17.76 -6.16 -26.63
C VAL A 678 -17.65 -7.25 -25.56
N LEU A 679 -18.76 -7.86 -25.15
CA LEU A 679 -18.83 -8.92 -24.14
C LEU A 679 -18.75 -10.31 -24.76
N ASP A 680 -19.30 -10.50 -25.96
CA ASP A 680 -19.18 -11.74 -26.76
C ASP A 680 -17.70 -12.10 -27.02
N LYS A 681 -16.79 -11.10 -26.99
CA LYS A 681 -15.34 -11.22 -27.15
C LYS A 681 -14.60 -11.76 -25.92
N ILE A 682 -15.31 -11.93 -24.80
CA ILE A 682 -14.77 -12.40 -23.52
C ILE A 682 -15.64 -13.50 -22.88
N ASP A 683 -16.56 -14.11 -23.63
CA ASP A 683 -17.39 -15.24 -23.13
C ASP A 683 -16.53 -16.45 -22.72
N ASP A 684 -15.38 -16.67 -23.37
CA ASP A 684 -14.43 -17.74 -23.05
C ASP A 684 -13.61 -17.47 -21.76
N TRP A 685 -13.71 -16.27 -21.19
CA TRP A 685 -12.97 -15.89 -19.98
C TRP A 685 -13.53 -16.55 -18.70
N GLY A 686 -14.73 -17.14 -18.77
CA GLY A 686 -15.39 -17.78 -17.62
C GLY A 686 -15.87 -16.81 -16.55
N TRP A 687 -16.05 -15.53 -16.90
CA TRP A 687 -16.46 -14.46 -15.99
C TRP A 687 -17.97 -14.46 -15.75
N THR A 688 -18.38 -13.98 -14.58
CA THR A 688 -19.78 -13.92 -14.12
C THR A 688 -20.53 -12.80 -14.81
N ASP A 689 -21.75 -13.03 -15.29
CA ASP A 689 -22.60 -11.95 -15.81
C ASP A 689 -23.02 -10.97 -14.70
N GLY A 690 -22.91 -9.68 -14.99
CA GLY A 690 -23.11 -8.59 -14.04
C GLY A 690 -21.83 -8.01 -13.44
N ILE A 691 -21.96 -7.00 -12.58
CA ILE A 691 -20.82 -6.25 -11.97
C ILE A 691 -20.34 -6.79 -10.61
N LYS A 692 -20.88 -7.92 -10.15
CA LYS A 692 -20.40 -8.65 -8.97
C LYS A 692 -19.84 -10.01 -9.42
N PRO A 693 -18.53 -10.28 -9.26
CA PRO A 693 -17.99 -11.60 -9.56
C PRO A 693 -18.56 -12.67 -8.62
N ASP A 694 -18.77 -13.87 -9.12
CA ASP A 694 -19.03 -15.03 -8.26
C ASP A 694 -17.78 -15.42 -7.46
N LYS A 695 -17.96 -16.03 -6.28
CA LYS A 695 -16.85 -16.44 -5.41
C LYS A 695 -15.92 -17.47 -6.07
N SER A 696 -16.44 -18.26 -7.01
CA SER A 696 -15.72 -19.30 -7.77
C SER A 696 -15.28 -18.85 -9.18
N ALA A 697 -15.55 -17.59 -9.57
CA ALA A 697 -15.09 -17.06 -10.85
C ALA A 697 -13.55 -17.12 -10.97
N PRO A 698 -12.98 -17.30 -12.18
CA PRO A 698 -11.54 -17.42 -12.37
C PRO A 698 -10.75 -16.25 -11.78
N VAL A 699 -9.75 -16.58 -10.95
CA VAL A 699 -8.78 -15.62 -10.44
C VAL A 699 -7.57 -15.61 -11.36
N TRP A 700 -7.24 -14.44 -11.92
CA TRP A 700 -6.03 -14.25 -12.71
C TRP A 700 -5.07 -13.29 -12.01
N ARG A 701 -3.77 -13.33 -12.31
CA ARG A 701 -2.89 -12.24 -11.88
C ARG A 701 -3.17 -10.97 -12.71
N MET A 702 -3.13 -9.82 -12.05
CA MET A 702 -3.39 -8.51 -12.65
C MET A 702 -2.52 -8.19 -13.87
N ASP A 703 -1.27 -8.68 -13.92
CA ASP A 703 -0.38 -8.50 -15.08
C ASP A 703 -0.83 -9.24 -16.34
N SER A 704 -1.67 -10.27 -16.21
CA SER A 704 -2.20 -10.99 -17.39
C SER A 704 -3.33 -10.26 -18.10
N PHE A 705 -3.93 -9.21 -17.52
CA PHE A 705 -5.08 -8.52 -18.12
C PHE A 705 -4.74 -7.83 -19.44
N ARG A 706 -3.61 -7.10 -19.52
CA ARG A 706 -3.22 -6.31 -20.70
C ARG A 706 -3.25 -7.14 -21.98
N ASP A 707 -2.50 -8.25 -22.02
CA ASP A 707 -2.35 -9.07 -23.22
C ASP A 707 -3.66 -9.79 -23.58
N ARG A 708 -4.46 -10.20 -22.58
CA ARG A 708 -5.80 -10.77 -22.80
C ARG A 708 -6.75 -9.76 -23.42
N PHE A 709 -6.83 -8.54 -22.88
CA PHE A 709 -7.67 -7.45 -23.38
C PHE A 709 -7.25 -7.03 -24.79
N LEU A 710 -5.94 -6.84 -25.03
CA LEU A 710 -5.42 -6.53 -26.36
C LEU A 710 -5.81 -7.62 -27.38
N THR A 711 -5.60 -8.90 -27.04
CA THR A 711 -5.93 -10.04 -27.91
C THR A 711 -7.44 -10.12 -28.20
N ALA A 712 -8.28 -10.05 -27.17
CA ALA A 712 -9.74 -10.15 -27.30
C ALA A 712 -10.32 -9.07 -28.22
N TYR A 713 -9.78 -7.84 -28.16
CA TYR A 713 -10.24 -6.72 -28.98
C TYR A 713 -9.46 -6.54 -30.30
N GLY A 714 -8.96 -7.65 -30.84
CA GLY A 714 -8.43 -7.75 -32.21
C GLY A 714 -6.98 -7.28 -32.40
N SER A 715 -6.23 -7.06 -31.31
CA SER A 715 -4.81 -6.71 -31.42
C SER A 715 -3.99 -7.92 -31.84
N THR A 716 -3.12 -7.76 -32.84
CA THR A 716 -2.21 -8.83 -33.28
C THR A 716 -0.86 -8.71 -32.59
N PRO A 717 -0.35 -9.76 -31.91
CA PRO A 717 1.00 -9.74 -31.35
C PRO A 717 2.07 -9.53 -32.42
N ALA A 718 3.15 -8.85 -32.06
CA ALA A 718 4.32 -8.70 -32.92
C ALA A 718 4.97 -10.08 -33.16
N LYS A 719 5.43 -10.33 -34.39
CA LYS A 719 6.26 -11.50 -34.67
C LYS A 719 7.60 -11.35 -33.94
N ARG A 720 7.95 -12.37 -33.15
CA ARG A 720 9.24 -12.49 -32.45
C ARG A 720 10.36 -12.88 -33.42
#